data_AF-A0A938LP19-F1
#
_entry.id   AF-A0A938LP19-F1
#
_cell.length_a   1.000
_cell.length_b   1.000
_cell.length_c   1.000
_cell.angle_alpha   90.00
_cell.angle_beta   90.00
_cell.angle_gamma   90.00
#
_symmetry.space_group_name_H-M   'P 1'
#
loop_
_entity.id
_entity.type
_entity.pdbx_description
1 polymer ?
#
loop_
_entity_poly.entity_id
_entity_poly.type
_entity_poly.pdbx_seq_one_letter_code
_entity_poly.pdbx_strand_id
1 'polypeptide(L)'
;MATHEHTINDALAAVLRTTRHVWQNSNVVSSENTGQLRGSQARPDIIVMEHNVFPVVIETEITPAPTVEAEAMARLGEHLRATGRTILSSISVRLPIRLSKVQGTRLLHELESSTDLEMALYTGTSSTDCTRWPHSGWIAGNVASLSILVQSASVPPDVVDKAADQLITGVTESAGLLKEMAQAHPGAIHKISEELCQEDGDQTRRMAATILANALVFQETLAGGPGALASVNSLEQLRGCNGGLGKSPILAEWRKILKVNYWPIFDIARRILEPIPSTGSRALIDCLASMSDKLLQSQVMRSHDLTGAVFQRLIADRKFLAAYYTTPASAALLAGLIIAQDRPPGGGSWANPDDVKSLRIADFACGTGTLLSAAYQRVSQLHELAGGDAESLHPHMMANVLVGCDVLPAAAHLTALVLAGAHPTVQYDGGAILTVAYGKQPDGSVALGSLNLLDPQGKFEILAITAQAIGGMGGTEKETWRSLPHASFDIVIMNPPFTRATGHEGKKIGVPNPMFAAFSSTVEEQRLMAKATERLTKGTSAHGNAGEASIFLVLADRKLKSEGALGLVMPLSLMSGEAWESSRSLLSRKYTDIVLISISGADDRDLSFSADTDMGECLVIGRKSKKGSTRAGFVILNSRPAFSLSGASAAQQIRSLMGNKRLRCLEDGPVGGTPLTFGDEVIGHALDAPLPSAGGWNLSRIADLSLAQAAYQLADEKRIWLPSMDKSEASHLPMTTVAAIGEIGPYHADINGRTSQGGIRGPFDIRPVGPNSAPTYPVLWSHDAKSQRTMSFHGDCEGLPRQGSNSDEQTTIHNKLTDVRRSASHCHFNRDFRFNSQSTSMQFTPRRTIGGRAWLSIRLPSVAMEKAMVLWANTSFGLLLHWWHANKQQSGRGTIGKSSLQNLHVLDVTALKPAQLAKAVALFNAMSEQQLLPFHQIDADPIRRRLDEDFARTVLNLPDLIILPGGPLELLRMKLSREPSIRGQK
;
A
#
# COMPACT_ATOMS: atom_id res chain seq x y z
N MET A 1 10.01 10.15 51.70
CA MET A 1 11.39 9.72 51.35
C MET A 1 11.49 9.72 49.83
N ALA A 2 12.67 9.98 49.26
CA ALA A 2 12.86 9.83 47.82
C ALA A 2 12.81 8.33 47.48
N THR A 3 12.15 7.99 46.38
CA THR A 3 12.10 6.63 45.83
C THR A 3 13.38 6.39 45.05
N HIS A 4 14.15 5.37 45.43
CA HIS A 4 15.34 4.97 44.68
C HIS A 4 14.94 4.34 43.35
N GLU A 5 15.79 4.49 42.32
CA GLU A 5 15.55 3.96 40.97
C GLU A 5 15.24 2.46 40.99
N HIS A 6 15.97 1.67 41.79
CA HIS A 6 15.67 0.24 41.98
C HIS A 6 14.21 -0.03 42.37
N THR A 7 13.62 0.78 43.26
CA THR A 7 12.20 0.64 43.65
C THR A 7 11.25 1.00 42.50
N ILE A 8 11.65 1.92 41.62
CA ILE A 8 10.90 2.26 40.41
C ILE A 8 11.00 1.12 39.40
N ASN A 9 12.16 0.49 39.27
CA ASN A 9 12.40 -0.62 38.34
C ASN A 9 11.60 -1.86 38.76
N ASP A 10 11.56 -2.17 40.06
CA ASP A 10 10.70 -3.20 40.63
C ASP A 10 9.21 -2.93 40.35
N ALA A 11 8.78 -1.68 40.52
CA ALA A 11 7.40 -1.27 40.26
C ALA A 11 7.06 -1.31 38.77
N LEU A 12 7.96 -0.85 37.89
CA LEU A 12 7.79 -0.89 36.44
C LEU A 12 7.73 -2.34 35.94
N ALA A 13 8.61 -3.21 36.42
CA ALA A 13 8.55 -4.64 36.13
C ALA A 13 7.24 -5.26 36.63
N ALA A 14 6.73 -4.86 37.80
CA ALA A 14 5.44 -5.33 38.30
C ALA A 14 4.27 -4.91 37.40
N VAL A 15 4.24 -3.67 36.91
CA VAL A 15 3.21 -3.22 35.95
C VAL A 15 3.38 -3.94 34.60
N LEU A 16 4.60 -4.13 34.11
CA LEU A 16 4.83 -4.90 32.87
C LEU A 16 4.32 -6.35 32.99
N ARG A 17 4.44 -7.01 34.15
CA ARG A 17 3.88 -8.36 34.33
C ARG A 17 2.37 -8.43 34.11
N THR A 18 1.64 -7.33 34.29
CA THR A 18 0.18 -7.30 34.09
C THR A 18 -0.22 -7.03 32.65
N THR A 19 0.70 -6.62 31.76
CA THR A 19 0.37 -6.22 30.39
C THR A 19 0.27 -7.39 29.42
N ARG A 20 0.73 -8.60 29.79
CA ARG A 20 0.61 -9.82 28.97
C ARG A 20 0.43 -11.04 29.85
N HIS A 21 -0.39 -12.00 29.39
CA HIS A 21 -0.66 -13.23 30.14
C HIS A 21 0.63 -14.03 30.42
N VAL A 22 1.49 -14.23 29.41
CA VAL A 22 2.76 -14.95 29.56
C VAL A 22 3.72 -14.26 30.55
N TRP A 23 3.61 -12.94 30.71
CA TRP A 23 4.50 -12.15 31.58
C TRP A 23 4.05 -12.13 33.04
N GLN A 24 2.86 -12.62 33.37
CA GLN A 24 2.38 -12.73 34.75
C GLN A 24 3.28 -13.64 35.60
N ASN A 25 3.96 -14.60 34.96
CA ASN A 25 4.97 -15.42 35.62
C ASN A 25 6.20 -14.57 35.97
N SER A 26 6.54 -14.51 37.27
CA SER A 26 7.67 -13.73 37.79
C SER A 26 9.02 -14.08 37.18
N ASN A 27 9.15 -15.27 36.58
CA ASN A 27 10.39 -15.71 35.93
C ASN A 27 10.57 -15.16 34.50
N VAL A 28 9.52 -14.57 33.91
CA VAL A 28 9.57 -14.00 32.56
C VAL A 28 10.01 -12.55 32.58
N VAL A 29 9.40 -11.72 33.44
CA VAL A 29 9.83 -10.32 33.64
C VAL A 29 10.42 -10.19 35.03
N SER A 30 11.71 -9.90 35.11
CA SER A 30 12.44 -9.72 36.36
C SER A 30 13.12 -8.36 36.40
N SER A 31 12.91 -7.58 37.47
CA SER A 31 13.81 -6.48 37.80
C SER A 31 14.99 -7.03 38.59
N GLU A 32 16.21 -6.64 38.25
CA GLU A 32 17.41 -7.37 38.68
C GLU A 32 18.33 -6.62 39.64
N ASN A 33 18.83 -7.37 40.64
CA ASN A 33 19.89 -6.96 41.57
C ASN A 33 21.05 -7.99 41.66
N THR A 34 21.00 -9.10 40.90
CA THR A 34 21.96 -10.21 40.95
C THR A 34 22.43 -10.61 39.55
N GLY A 35 23.75 -10.73 39.33
CA GLY A 35 24.36 -10.84 38.01
C GLY A 35 23.96 -12.09 37.20
N GLN A 36 23.00 -11.92 36.28
CA GLN A 36 22.56 -12.96 35.35
C GLN A 36 23.21 -12.92 33.98
N LEU A 37 24.24 -12.08 33.82
CA LEU A 37 25.07 -12.09 32.63
C LEU A 37 26.25 -13.04 32.84
N ARG A 38 26.58 -13.80 31.80
CA ARG A 38 27.69 -14.75 31.79
C ARG A 38 28.99 -13.97 31.56
N GLY A 39 29.91 -14.04 32.52
CA GLY A 39 31.22 -13.39 32.40
C GLY A 39 31.24 -11.86 32.62
N SER A 40 30.10 -11.26 32.98
CA SER A 40 29.95 -9.83 33.29
C SER A 40 29.42 -9.64 34.71
N GLN A 41 29.91 -8.61 35.44
CA GLN A 41 29.36 -8.20 36.74
C GLN A 41 28.24 -7.14 36.60
N ALA A 42 27.99 -6.67 35.38
CA ALA A 42 26.99 -5.67 35.12
C ALA A 42 25.58 -6.22 35.41
N ARG A 43 24.66 -5.35 35.80
CA ARG A 43 23.31 -5.71 36.25
C ARG A 43 22.30 -4.94 35.41
N PRO A 44 21.52 -5.62 34.55
CA PRO A 44 20.41 -5.00 33.85
C PRO A 44 19.31 -4.58 34.83
N ASP A 45 18.63 -3.46 34.57
CA ASP A 45 17.53 -3.01 35.42
C ASP A 45 16.31 -3.94 35.35
N ILE A 46 15.90 -4.30 34.13
CA ILE A 46 14.80 -5.24 33.87
C ILE A 46 15.20 -6.16 32.71
N ILE A 47 14.92 -7.45 32.86
CA ILE A 47 15.10 -8.47 31.82
C ILE A 47 13.75 -9.12 31.53
N VAL A 48 13.44 -9.24 30.24
CA VAL A 48 12.30 -10.00 29.73
C VAL A 48 12.80 -11.26 29.01
N MET A 49 12.53 -12.42 29.60
CA MET A 49 12.98 -13.75 29.16
C MET A 49 11.80 -14.62 28.73
N GLU A 50 11.03 -14.15 27.76
CA GLU A 50 9.98 -14.97 27.17
C GLU A 50 10.57 -16.22 26.49
N HIS A 51 9.82 -17.33 26.54
CA HIS A 51 10.27 -18.60 25.98
C HIS A 51 10.34 -18.48 24.45
N ASN A 52 11.36 -19.11 23.85
CA ASN A 52 11.52 -19.27 22.39
C ASN A 52 11.72 -18.01 21.53
N VAL A 53 11.68 -16.79 22.07
CA VAL A 53 12.06 -15.54 21.38
C VAL A 53 13.47 -15.08 21.77
N PHE A 54 13.91 -13.85 21.47
CA PHE A 54 15.16 -13.29 22.01
C PHE A 54 14.91 -12.52 23.32
N PRO A 55 15.82 -12.60 24.31
CA PRO A 55 15.68 -11.83 25.53
C PRO A 55 15.83 -10.33 25.24
N VAL A 56 15.06 -9.50 25.93
CA VAL A 56 15.10 -8.05 25.82
C VAL A 56 15.49 -7.47 27.17
N VAL A 57 16.48 -6.59 27.17
CA VAL A 57 16.87 -5.81 28.35
C VAL A 57 16.22 -4.43 28.29
N ILE A 58 15.75 -3.93 29.42
CA ILE A 58 15.29 -2.56 29.58
C ILE A 58 16.19 -1.89 30.62
N GLU A 59 16.89 -0.84 30.22
CA GLU A 59 17.64 0.04 31.12
C GLU A 59 16.85 1.32 31.35
N THR A 60 16.87 1.80 32.59
CA THR A 60 16.01 2.88 33.04
C THR A 60 16.80 3.90 33.85
N GLU A 61 16.53 5.18 33.63
CA GLU A 61 17.19 6.23 34.41
C GLU A 61 16.28 7.44 34.53
N ILE A 62 16.31 8.13 35.65
CA ILE A 62 15.51 9.35 35.84
C ILE A 62 16.12 10.50 35.01
N THR A 63 15.26 11.25 34.33
CA THR A 63 15.63 12.43 33.54
C THR A 63 16.53 13.40 34.36
N PRO A 64 17.70 13.85 33.85
CA PRO A 64 18.10 13.89 32.44
C PRO A 64 18.66 12.59 31.84
N ALA A 65 18.90 11.55 32.65
CA ALA A 65 19.33 10.23 32.20
C ALA A 65 20.53 10.18 31.23
N PRO A 66 21.71 10.72 31.61
CA PRO A 66 22.88 10.78 30.73
C PRO A 66 23.51 9.42 30.40
N THR A 67 23.26 8.36 31.17
CA THR A 67 23.96 7.07 31.04
C THR A 67 23.13 5.96 30.42
N VAL A 68 21.80 6.04 30.47
CA VAL A 68 20.86 4.98 30.09
C VAL A 68 21.08 4.42 28.68
N GLU A 69 21.46 5.26 27.71
CA GLU A 69 21.71 4.81 26.34
C GLU A 69 22.99 3.98 26.25
N ALA A 70 24.06 4.43 26.90
CA ALA A 70 25.33 3.74 26.92
C ALA A 70 25.22 2.38 27.62
N GLU A 71 24.44 2.33 28.70
CA GLU A 71 24.12 1.09 29.42
C GLU A 71 23.31 0.14 28.55
N ALA A 72 22.24 0.61 27.89
CA ALA A 72 21.43 -0.21 27.00
C ALA A 72 22.27 -0.79 25.84
N MET A 73 23.12 0.01 25.20
CA MET A 73 24.01 -0.45 24.13
C MET A 73 25.03 -1.48 24.61
N ALA A 74 25.56 -1.34 25.83
CA ALA A 74 26.53 -2.28 26.40
C ALA A 74 25.97 -3.70 26.61
N ARG A 75 24.64 -3.87 26.63
CA ARG A 75 23.97 -5.18 26.77
C ARG A 75 23.98 -6.01 25.51
N LEU A 76 24.08 -5.37 24.35
CA LEU A 76 24.04 -6.07 23.08
C LEU A 76 25.24 -6.99 22.94
N GLY A 77 24.98 -8.26 22.60
CA GLY A 77 26.00 -9.30 22.49
C GLY A 77 26.35 -10.01 23.81
N GLU A 78 25.87 -9.53 24.96
CA GLU A 78 26.01 -10.25 26.23
C GLU A 78 25.14 -11.52 26.24
N HIS A 79 25.52 -12.49 27.07
CA HIS A 79 24.84 -13.79 27.15
C HIS A 79 24.24 -13.99 28.53
N LEU A 80 23.00 -14.48 28.57
CA LEU A 80 22.35 -14.87 29.82
C LEU A 80 23.04 -16.08 30.45
N ARG A 81 23.28 -16.03 31.76
CA ARG A 81 23.95 -17.07 32.55
C ARG A 81 23.12 -18.34 32.65
N ALA A 82 21.80 -18.19 32.83
CA ALA A 82 20.88 -19.32 33.02
C ALA A 82 20.64 -20.11 31.72
N THR A 83 20.57 -19.43 30.57
CA THR A 83 20.14 -20.04 29.30
C THR A 83 21.20 -20.02 28.21
N GLY A 84 22.25 -19.20 28.34
CA GLY A 84 23.24 -18.95 27.29
C GLY A 84 22.71 -18.13 26.11
N ARG A 85 21.45 -17.65 26.16
CA ARG A 85 20.84 -16.85 25.08
C ARG A 85 21.52 -15.48 24.99
N THR A 86 21.81 -15.06 23.76
CA THR A 86 22.40 -13.74 23.46
C THR A 86 21.34 -12.65 23.49
N ILE A 87 21.70 -11.49 24.03
CA ILE A 87 20.87 -10.28 24.01
C ILE A 87 21.14 -9.55 22.69
N LEU A 88 20.14 -9.50 21.82
CA LEU A 88 20.21 -8.81 20.52
C LEU A 88 19.40 -7.52 20.49
N SER A 89 18.64 -7.25 21.55
CA SER A 89 17.79 -6.08 21.68
C SER A 89 17.82 -5.54 23.10
N SER A 90 17.91 -4.22 23.22
CA SER A 90 17.78 -3.50 24.49
C SER A 90 16.99 -2.22 24.32
N ILE A 91 16.35 -1.74 25.38
CA ILE A 91 15.52 -0.53 25.37
C ILE A 91 16.03 0.39 26.47
N SER A 92 16.27 1.65 26.14
CA SER A 92 16.47 2.70 27.15
C SER A 92 15.14 3.37 27.46
N VAL A 93 14.86 3.61 28.74
CA VAL A 93 13.64 4.28 29.21
C VAL A 93 14.01 5.42 30.14
N ARG A 94 13.69 6.65 29.74
CA ARG A 94 13.84 7.82 30.61
C ARG A 94 12.57 8.02 31.41
N LEU A 95 12.74 8.02 32.72
CA LEU A 95 11.67 8.13 33.69
C LEU A 95 11.47 9.61 34.08
N PRO A 96 10.23 10.11 34.17
CA PRO A 96 9.99 11.46 34.61
C PRO A 96 10.32 11.64 36.09
N ILE A 97 10.95 12.78 36.44
CA ILE A 97 11.44 13.10 37.79
C ILE A 97 10.38 12.91 38.88
N ARG A 98 9.09 13.08 38.57
CA ARG A 98 7.99 12.93 39.53
C ARG A 98 7.91 11.52 40.14
N LEU A 99 8.33 10.46 39.43
CA LEU A 99 8.29 9.09 39.93
C LEU A 99 9.21 8.89 41.15
N SER A 100 10.29 9.66 41.25
CA SER A 100 11.19 9.68 42.43
C SER A 100 10.53 10.21 43.71
N LYS A 101 9.36 10.83 43.60
CA LYS A 101 8.63 11.46 44.72
C LYS A 101 7.45 10.63 45.20
N VAL A 102 7.20 9.46 44.61
CA VAL A 102 6.02 8.64 44.85
C VAL A 102 6.44 7.21 45.22
N GLN A 103 5.79 6.60 46.22
CA GLN A 103 6.14 5.27 46.75
C GLN A 103 4.91 4.36 46.87
N GLY A 104 5.16 3.06 47.00
CA GLY A 104 4.12 2.04 47.26
C GLY A 104 3.09 1.94 46.15
N THR A 105 1.83 1.68 46.51
CA THR A 105 0.71 1.55 45.56
C THR A 105 0.49 2.79 44.70
N ARG A 106 0.84 3.98 45.22
CA ARG A 106 0.74 5.22 44.46
C ARG A 106 1.75 5.26 43.30
N LEU A 107 2.92 4.63 43.45
CA LEU A 107 3.92 4.56 42.38
C LEU A 107 3.44 3.66 41.23
N LEU A 108 2.81 2.52 41.55
CA LEU A 108 2.21 1.63 40.56
C LEU A 108 1.14 2.36 39.74
N HIS A 109 0.21 3.04 40.41
CA HIS A 109 -0.84 3.82 39.74
C HIS A 109 -0.26 4.97 38.88
N GLU A 110 0.78 5.64 39.36
CA GLU A 110 1.46 6.71 38.60
C GLU A 110 2.15 6.15 37.34
N LEU A 111 2.73 4.96 37.41
CA LEU A 111 3.32 4.28 36.25
C LEU A 111 2.24 3.82 35.25
N GLU A 112 1.15 3.22 35.73
CA GLU A 112 0.01 2.78 34.91
C GLU A 112 -0.64 3.92 34.12
N SER A 113 -0.76 5.10 34.76
CA SER A 113 -1.36 6.29 34.16
C SER A 113 -0.36 7.21 33.45
N SER A 114 0.94 6.92 33.51
CA SER A 114 1.98 7.71 32.86
C SER A 114 1.84 7.67 31.34
N THR A 115 1.96 8.81 30.67
CA THR A 115 1.93 8.91 29.19
C THR A 115 3.19 9.56 28.62
N ASP A 116 4.18 9.82 29.46
CA ASP A 116 5.40 10.56 29.16
C ASP A 116 6.67 9.78 29.54
N LEU A 117 6.61 8.44 29.43
CA LEU A 117 7.82 7.61 29.39
C LEU A 117 8.50 7.80 28.05
N GLU A 118 9.78 8.11 28.04
CA GLU A 118 10.57 8.30 26.82
C GLU A 118 11.40 7.05 26.53
N MET A 119 11.26 6.47 25.34
CA MET A 119 11.87 5.18 24.99
C MET A 119 12.71 5.25 23.71
N ALA A 120 13.82 4.51 23.68
CA ALA A 120 14.56 4.19 22.46
C ALA A 120 14.96 2.71 22.45
N LEU A 121 14.86 2.07 21.28
CA LEU A 121 15.20 0.68 21.03
C LEU A 121 16.57 0.59 20.37
N TYR A 122 17.37 -0.37 20.80
CA TYR A 122 18.62 -0.76 20.18
C TYR A 122 18.55 -2.20 19.75
N THR A 123 18.92 -2.49 18.51
CA THR A 123 19.02 -3.85 17.98
C THR A 123 20.38 -4.06 17.32
N GLY A 124 21.06 -5.15 17.62
CA GLY A 124 22.41 -5.39 17.12
C GLY A 124 23.12 -6.57 17.75
N THR A 125 24.33 -6.86 17.27
CA THR A 125 25.15 -7.96 17.77
C THR A 125 26.17 -7.54 18.83
N SER A 126 26.42 -6.23 18.95
CA SER A 126 27.34 -5.64 19.93
C SER A 126 27.04 -4.15 20.14
N SER A 127 27.66 -3.53 21.14
CA SER A 127 27.54 -2.08 21.36
C SER A 127 28.06 -1.22 20.20
N THR A 128 28.97 -1.76 19.38
CA THR A 128 29.55 -1.05 18.20
C THR A 128 28.85 -1.38 16.89
N ASP A 129 28.10 -2.48 16.85
CA ASP A 129 27.33 -2.95 15.70
C ASP A 129 25.86 -3.04 16.11
N CYS A 130 25.24 -1.87 16.26
CA CYS A 130 23.83 -1.74 16.62
C CYS A 130 23.16 -0.60 15.88
N THR A 131 21.84 -0.72 15.78
CA THR A 131 20.94 0.29 15.23
C THR A 131 20.09 0.85 16.36
N ARG A 132 19.93 2.18 16.40
CA ARG A 132 19.07 2.90 17.35
C ARG A 132 17.78 3.32 16.65
N TRP A 133 16.63 3.04 17.26
CA TRP A 133 15.32 3.50 16.82
C TRP A 133 14.59 4.23 17.97
N PRO A 134 14.12 5.47 17.78
CA PRO A 134 14.29 6.31 16.59
C PRO A 134 15.77 6.65 16.36
N HIS A 135 16.18 7.15 15.19
CA HIS A 135 17.59 7.47 14.94
C HIS A 135 18.11 8.56 15.89
N SER A 136 17.25 9.51 16.25
CA SER A 136 17.51 10.56 17.24
C SER A 136 16.25 10.88 18.04
N GLY A 137 16.41 11.48 19.22
CA GLY A 137 15.30 11.78 20.12
C GLY A 137 14.66 10.54 20.75
N TRP A 138 13.45 10.68 21.28
CA TRP A 138 12.77 9.66 22.07
C TRP A 138 11.33 9.46 21.64
N ILE A 139 10.81 8.25 21.78
CA ILE A 139 9.37 7.98 21.62
C ILE A 139 8.70 8.12 22.98
N ALA A 140 7.80 9.10 23.10
CA ALA A 140 6.96 9.25 24.27
C ALA A 140 5.81 8.21 24.28
N GLY A 141 5.54 7.61 25.43
CA GLY A 141 4.46 6.65 25.59
C GLY A 141 4.18 6.27 27.05
N ASN A 142 3.41 5.20 27.20
CA ASN A 142 3.02 4.62 28.48
C ASN A 142 3.58 3.20 28.64
N VAL A 143 3.32 2.55 29.77
CA VAL A 143 3.78 1.16 30.00
C VAL A 143 3.23 0.18 28.96
N ALA A 144 2.01 0.40 28.45
CA ALA A 144 1.47 -0.40 27.35
C ALA A 144 2.30 -0.22 26.05
N SER A 145 2.75 1.00 25.77
CA SER A 145 3.65 1.28 24.62
C SER A 145 5.01 0.60 24.81
N LEU A 146 5.56 0.60 26.03
CA LEU A 146 6.79 -0.13 26.37
C LEU A 146 6.59 -1.65 26.19
N SER A 147 5.46 -2.20 26.64
CA SER A 147 5.11 -3.62 26.46
C SER A 147 5.08 -4.02 24.97
N ILE A 148 4.47 -3.19 24.12
CA ILE A 148 4.43 -3.42 22.66
C ILE A 148 5.84 -3.34 22.04
N LEU A 149 6.65 -2.38 22.50
CA LEU A 149 8.03 -2.22 22.05
C LEU A 149 8.89 -3.43 22.43
N VAL A 150 8.79 -3.92 23.66
CA VAL A 150 9.48 -5.13 24.14
C VAL A 150 9.09 -6.36 23.30
N GLN A 151 7.80 -6.56 23.03
CA GLN A 151 7.34 -7.66 22.18
C GLN A 151 7.93 -7.57 20.77
N SER A 152 7.96 -6.37 20.19
CA SER A 152 8.57 -6.17 18.87
C SER A 152 10.08 -6.38 18.90
N ALA A 153 10.74 -5.98 19.98
CA ALA A 153 12.18 -6.10 20.19
C ALA A 153 12.63 -7.56 20.38
N SER A 154 11.76 -8.45 20.88
CA SER A 154 12.10 -9.87 21.03
C SER A 154 12.21 -10.63 19.70
N VAL A 155 11.89 -9.98 18.58
CA VAL A 155 11.97 -10.48 17.20
C VAL A 155 12.87 -9.56 16.37
N PRO A 156 14.21 -9.64 16.51
CA PRO A 156 15.12 -8.69 15.85
C PRO A 156 15.06 -8.82 14.31
N PRO A 157 14.95 -7.70 13.56
CA PRO A 157 14.83 -7.73 12.10
C PRO A 157 15.95 -8.50 11.39
N ASP A 158 17.21 -8.27 11.79
CA ASP A 158 18.38 -8.91 11.16
C ASP A 158 18.37 -10.44 11.30
N VAL A 159 17.76 -10.97 12.37
CA VAL A 159 17.64 -12.41 12.58
C VAL A 159 16.59 -12.98 11.63
N VAL A 160 15.47 -12.29 11.45
CA VAL A 160 14.42 -12.65 10.50
C VAL A 160 14.97 -12.64 9.08
N ASP A 161 15.71 -11.60 8.70
CA ASP A 161 16.32 -11.48 7.36
C ASP A 161 17.32 -12.61 7.10
N LYS A 162 18.25 -12.89 8.04
CA LYS A 162 19.21 -14.00 7.89
C LYS A 162 18.53 -15.37 7.75
N ALA A 163 17.47 -15.62 8.52
CA ALA A 163 16.72 -16.87 8.42
C ALA A 163 15.92 -16.96 7.12
N ALA A 164 15.33 -15.85 6.66
CA ALA A 164 14.67 -15.78 5.37
C ALA A 164 15.64 -16.04 4.21
N ASP A 165 16.85 -15.51 4.26
CA ASP A 165 17.89 -15.76 3.25
C ASP A 165 18.30 -17.24 3.20
N GLN A 166 18.42 -17.89 4.36
CA GLN A 166 18.69 -19.34 4.45
C GLN A 166 17.56 -20.17 3.84
N LEU A 167 16.31 -19.80 4.13
CA LEU A 167 15.12 -20.44 3.58
C LEU A 167 15.03 -20.23 2.05
N ILE A 168 15.25 -19.01 1.56
CA ILE A 168 15.29 -18.67 0.13
C ILE A 168 16.35 -19.52 -0.58
N THR A 169 17.54 -19.66 0.01
CA THR A 169 18.62 -20.49 -0.54
C THR A 169 18.17 -21.94 -0.68
N GLY A 170 17.67 -22.55 0.40
CA GLY A 170 17.24 -23.95 0.39
C GLY A 170 16.07 -24.24 -0.55
N VAL A 171 15.11 -23.32 -0.65
CA VAL A 171 13.99 -23.45 -1.60
C VAL A 171 14.46 -23.28 -3.04
N THR A 172 15.40 -22.37 -3.31
CA THR A 172 15.95 -22.18 -4.66
C THR A 172 16.69 -23.42 -5.15
N GLU A 173 17.51 -24.04 -4.28
CA GLU A 173 18.16 -25.32 -4.57
C GLU A 173 17.13 -26.43 -4.83
N SER A 174 16.12 -26.54 -3.99
CA SER A 174 15.02 -27.52 -4.13
C SER A 174 14.21 -27.33 -5.41
N ALA A 175 13.96 -26.08 -5.81
CA ALA A 175 13.31 -25.75 -7.08
C ALA A 175 14.19 -26.16 -8.28
N GLY A 176 15.51 -26.05 -8.17
CA GLY A 176 16.48 -26.58 -9.13
C GLY A 176 16.36 -28.10 -9.30
N LEU A 177 16.27 -28.83 -8.19
CA LEU A 177 16.05 -30.28 -8.22
C LEU A 177 14.72 -30.64 -8.90
N LEU A 178 13.64 -29.92 -8.60
CA LEU A 178 12.35 -30.10 -9.28
C LEU A 178 12.45 -29.83 -10.80
N LYS A 179 13.29 -28.87 -11.22
CA LYS A 179 13.53 -28.56 -12.64
C LYS A 179 14.26 -29.67 -13.37
N GLU A 180 15.27 -30.27 -12.75
CA GLU A 180 15.96 -31.43 -13.30
C GLU A 180 15.00 -32.62 -13.40
N MET A 181 14.21 -32.85 -12.36
CA MET A 181 13.18 -33.90 -12.36
C MET A 181 12.11 -33.70 -13.44
N ALA A 182 11.76 -32.45 -13.76
CA ALA A 182 10.79 -32.11 -14.80
C ALA A 182 11.17 -32.71 -16.17
N GLN A 183 12.47 -32.74 -16.49
CA GLN A 183 12.98 -33.26 -17.75
C GLN A 183 12.76 -34.78 -17.87
N ALA A 184 12.93 -35.50 -16.76
CA ALA A 184 12.78 -36.96 -16.72
C ALA A 184 11.33 -37.42 -16.46
N HIS A 185 10.51 -36.58 -15.80
CA HIS A 185 9.18 -36.93 -15.32
C HIS A 185 8.14 -35.82 -15.57
N PRO A 186 7.84 -35.46 -16.83
CA PRO A 186 6.94 -34.35 -17.16
C PRO A 186 5.53 -34.50 -16.57
N GLY A 187 5.03 -35.74 -16.45
CA GLY A 187 3.71 -36.00 -15.83
C GLY A 187 3.63 -35.70 -14.34
N ALA A 188 4.75 -35.74 -13.60
CA ALA A 188 4.77 -35.36 -12.19
C ALA A 188 4.65 -33.84 -12.03
N ILE A 189 5.36 -33.08 -12.86
CA ILE A 189 5.29 -31.62 -12.86
C ILE A 189 3.94 -31.13 -13.34
N HIS A 190 3.36 -31.76 -14.37
CA HIS A 190 2.01 -31.43 -14.82
C HIS A 190 0.98 -31.51 -13.68
N LYS A 191 1.03 -32.58 -12.88
CA LYS A 191 0.16 -32.72 -11.69
C LYS A 191 0.43 -31.65 -10.63
N ILE A 192 1.69 -31.32 -10.37
CA ILE A 192 2.04 -30.23 -9.42
C ILE A 192 1.49 -28.89 -9.92
N SER A 193 1.62 -28.61 -11.21
CA SER A 193 1.06 -27.43 -11.87
C SER A 193 -0.47 -27.36 -11.77
N GLU A 194 -1.16 -28.50 -11.96
CA GLU A 194 -2.62 -28.60 -11.78
C GLU A 194 -3.03 -28.29 -10.33
N GLU A 195 -2.37 -28.90 -9.34
CA GLU A 195 -2.67 -28.67 -7.91
C GLU A 195 -2.41 -27.22 -7.48
N LEU A 196 -1.41 -26.55 -8.07
CA LEU A 196 -1.11 -25.14 -7.80
C LEU A 196 -1.94 -24.18 -8.67
N CYS A 197 -2.66 -24.68 -9.67
CA CYS A 197 -3.34 -23.89 -10.70
C CYS A 197 -2.38 -22.87 -11.37
N GLN A 198 -1.16 -23.31 -11.69
CA GLN A 198 -0.11 -22.49 -12.29
C GLN A 198 0.44 -23.15 -13.56
N GLU A 199 0.88 -22.35 -14.53
CA GLU A 199 1.62 -22.88 -15.70
C GLU A 199 2.96 -23.48 -15.25
N ASP A 200 3.49 -24.46 -15.99
CA ASP A 200 4.82 -25.00 -15.69
C ASP A 200 5.89 -23.91 -15.88
N GLY A 201 6.61 -23.59 -14.80
CA GLY A 201 7.65 -22.58 -14.80
C GLY A 201 8.49 -22.61 -13.54
N ASP A 202 9.53 -21.77 -13.51
CA ASP A 202 10.43 -21.68 -12.35
C ASP A 202 9.70 -21.14 -11.10
N GLN A 203 8.66 -20.32 -11.27
CA GLN A 203 7.80 -19.85 -10.18
C GLN A 203 7.03 -21.01 -9.53
N THR A 204 6.42 -21.88 -10.34
CA THR A 204 5.65 -23.06 -9.87
C THR A 204 6.53 -24.01 -9.07
N ARG A 205 7.77 -24.23 -9.52
CA ARG A 205 8.77 -25.02 -8.80
C ARG A 205 9.16 -24.40 -7.46
N ARG A 206 9.39 -23.08 -7.41
CA ARG A 206 9.69 -22.37 -6.15
C ARG A 206 8.51 -22.39 -5.19
N MET A 207 7.29 -22.21 -5.70
CA MET A 207 6.07 -22.30 -4.88
C MET A 207 5.92 -23.72 -4.30
N ALA A 208 6.06 -24.75 -5.13
CA ALA A 208 6.01 -26.14 -4.68
C ALA A 208 7.05 -26.43 -3.60
N ALA A 209 8.31 -26.03 -3.83
CA ALA A 209 9.39 -26.23 -2.87
C ALA A 209 9.19 -25.39 -1.58
N THR A 210 8.59 -24.20 -1.66
CA THR A 210 8.20 -23.40 -0.49
C THR A 210 7.15 -24.13 0.34
N ILE A 211 6.09 -24.64 -0.29
CA ILE A 211 5.03 -25.38 0.41
C ILE A 211 5.60 -26.62 1.11
N LEU A 212 6.48 -27.36 0.44
CA LEU A 212 7.14 -28.54 1.03
C LEU A 212 8.09 -28.17 2.19
N ALA A 213 8.90 -27.12 2.02
CA ALA A 213 9.75 -26.57 3.08
C ALA A 213 8.92 -26.24 4.33
N ASN A 214 7.82 -25.51 4.14
CA ASN A 214 6.95 -25.06 5.21
C ASN A 214 6.33 -26.24 5.96
N ALA A 215 5.84 -27.26 5.24
CA ALA A 215 5.27 -28.46 5.85
C ALA A 215 6.28 -29.23 6.70
N LEU A 216 7.54 -29.31 6.27
CA LEU A 216 8.61 -29.96 7.02
C LEU A 216 8.99 -29.18 8.30
N VAL A 217 9.11 -27.85 8.20
CA VAL A 217 9.36 -26.98 9.36
C VAL A 217 8.21 -27.06 10.36
N PHE A 218 6.97 -27.08 9.88
CA PHE A 218 5.80 -27.26 10.76
C PHE A 218 5.77 -28.64 11.41
N GLN A 219 6.10 -29.71 10.68
CA GLN A 219 6.18 -31.05 11.26
C GLN A 219 7.13 -31.08 12.46
N GLU A 220 8.30 -30.47 12.35
CA GLU A 220 9.26 -30.35 13.47
C GLU A 220 8.68 -29.58 14.66
N THR A 221 7.91 -28.53 14.39
CA THR A 221 7.25 -27.74 15.45
C THR A 221 6.12 -28.52 16.14
N LEU A 222 5.46 -29.44 15.42
CA LEU A 222 4.37 -30.27 15.92
C LEU A 222 4.85 -31.57 16.59
N ALA A 223 6.06 -32.04 16.28
CA ALA A 223 6.58 -33.32 16.72
C ALA A 223 6.64 -33.42 18.25
N GLY A 224 6.11 -34.52 18.79
CA GLY A 224 6.03 -34.72 20.25
C GLY A 224 5.16 -33.70 20.99
N GLY A 225 4.32 -32.93 20.28
CA GLY A 225 3.45 -31.92 20.86
C GLY A 225 2.35 -32.48 21.77
N PRO A 226 1.52 -31.62 22.39
CA PRO A 226 0.50 -32.05 23.33
C PRO A 226 -0.64 -32.85 22.67
N GLY A 227 -1.29 -33.70 23.45
CA GLY A 227 -2.51 -34.43 23.04
C GLY A 227 -2.30 -35.34 21.83
N ALA A 228 -3.11 -35.16 20.78
CA ALA A 228 -3.03 -35.98 19.57
C ALA A 228 -1.72 -35.80 18.77
N LEU A 229 -0.97 -34.72 19.04
CA LEU A 229 0.34 -34.46 18.44
C LEU A 229 1.48 -35.28 19.05
N ALA A 230 1.27 -35.93 20.20
CA ALA A 230 2.31 -36.69 20.89
C ALA A 230 2.87 -37.85 20.04
N SER A 231 2.06 -38.34 19.09
CA SER A 231 2.43 -39.42 18.17
C SER A 231 3.10 -38.94 16.87
N VAL A 232 3.23 -37.62 16.68
CA VAL A 232 3.87 -37.02 15.51
C VAL A 232 5.38 -37.14 15.66
N ASN A 233 6.01 -37.78 14.68
CA ASN A 233 7.46 -37.98 14.67
C ASN A 233 8.21 -36.78 14.06
N SER A 234 9.38 -36.46 14.64
CA SER A 234 10.35 -35.55 14.04
C SER A 234 11.01 -36.17 12.80
N LEU A 235 11.55 -35.33 11.92
CA LEU A 235 12.40 -35.69 10.80
C LEU A 235 13.57 -36.56 11.26
N GLU A 236 14.20 -36.26 12.39
CA GLU A 236 15.26 -37.10 12.95
C GLU A 236 14.77 -38.53 13.23
N GLN A 237 13.59 -38.68 13.84
CA GLN A 237 12.97 -39.99 14.09
C GLN A 237 12.56 -40.72 12.81
N LEU A 238 12.31 -39.99 11.72
CA LEU A 238 11.98 -40.57 10.40
C LEU A 238 13.22 -40.92 9.56
N ARG A 239 14.43 -40.55 9.97
CA ARG A 239 15.66 -40.93 9.26
C ARG A 239 15.86 -42.45 9.36
N GLY A 240 16.02 -43.10 8.21
CA GLY A 240 16.27 -44.55 8.17
C GLY A 240 17.69 -44.92 8.63
N CYS A 241 17.99 -46.21 8.74
CA CYS A 241 19.31 -46.73 9.18
C CYS A 241 20.51 -46.22 8.35
N ASN A 242 20.27 -45.73 7.13
CA ASN A 242 21.28 -45.15 6.23
C ASN A 242 21.31 -43.60 6.28
N GLY A 243 20.69 -42.97 7.28
CA GLY A 243 20.72 -41.52 7.56
C GLY A 243 19.84 -40.61 6.68
N GLY A 244 19.24 -41.13 5.60
CA GLY A 244 18.39 -40.35 4.68
C GLY A 244 16.89 -40.47 4.95
N LEU A 245 16.13 -39.50 4.46
CA LEU A 245 14.67 -39.44 4.59
C LEU A 245 13.96 -40.02 3.36
N GLY A 246 12.99 -40.90 3.62
CA GLY A 246 12.17 -41.51 2.58
C GLY A 246 10.87 -40.75 2.34
N LYS A 247 10.38 -40.77 1.08
CA LYS A 247 9.06 -40.20 0.72
C LYS A 247 7.91 -40.85 1.50
N SER A 248 7.88 -42.18 1.57
CA SER A 248 6.76 -42.91 2.18
C SER A 248 6.59 -42.64 3.68
N PRO A 249 7.65 -42.63 4.52
CA PRO A 249 7.55 -42.20 5.93
C PRO A 249 6.97 -40.79 6.11
N ILE A 250 7.44 -39.81 5.34
CA ILE A 250 6.95 -38.43 5.41
C ILE A 250 5.46 -38.35 5.05
N LEU A 251 5.05 -38.96 3.94
CA LEU A 251 3.65 -38.98 3.53
C LEU A 251 2.76 -39.70 4.56
N ALA A 252 3.27 -40.76 5.20
CA ALA A 252 2.55 -41.45 6.27
C ALA A 252 2.36 -40.55 7.50
N GLU A 253 3.40 -39.80 7.87
CA GLU A 253 3.36 -38.86 8.99
C GLU A 253 2.40 -37.69 8.70
N TRP A 254 2.46 -37.10 7.51
CA TRP A 254 1.53 -36.04 7.09
C TRP A 254 0.08 -36.52 7.08
N ARG A 255 -0.20 -37.76 6.69
CA ARG A 255 -1.55 -38.34 6.80
C ARG A 255 -2.01 -38.52 8.26
N LYS A 256 -1.11 -38.70 9.22
CA LYS A 256 -1.47 -38.66 10.65
C LYS A 256 -1.79 -37.23 11.07
N ILE A 257 -0.95 -36.26 10.72
CA ILE A 257 -1.14 -34.84 11.04
C ILE A 257 -2.46 -34.30 10.48
N LEU A 258 -2.85 -34.72 9.27
CA LEU A 258 -4.16 -34.39 8.69
C LEU A 258 -5.35 -34.89 9.53
N LYS A 259 -5.21 -35.97 10.30
CA LYS A 259 -6.26 -36.43 11.23
C LYS A 259 -6.37 -35.53 12.47
N VAL A 260 -5.36 -34.71 12.73
CA VAL A 260 -5.29 -33.73 13.84
C VAL A 260 -5.71 -32.31 13.38
N ASN A 261 -6.32 -32.21 12.20
CA ASN A 261 -6.93 -31.01 11.63
C ASN A 261 -6.00 -29.92 11.06
N TYR A 262 -4.74 -30.23 10.74
CA TYR A 262 -3.85 -29.32 10.00
C TYR A 262 -4.02 -29.43 8.46
N TRP A 263 -5.26 -29.65 8.00
CA TRP A 263 -5.62 -29.80 6.58
C TRP A 263 -5.09 -28.69 5.68
N PRO A 264 -5.22 -27.41 6.06
CA PRO A 264 -4.76 -26.32 5.19
C PRO A 264 -3.27 -26.42 4.89
N ILE A 265 -2.45 -26.97 5.79
CA ILE A 265 -0.98 -27.02 5.63
C ILE A 265 -0.56 -28.30 4.90
N PHE A 266 -0.99 -29.47 5.38
CA PHE A 266 -0.37 -30.73 4.97
C PHE A 266 -1.02 -31.38 3.74
N ASP A 267 -2.22 -30.99 3.33
CA ASP A 267 -2.89 -31.66 2.20
C ASP A 267 -2.25 -31.28 0.87
N ILE A 268 -2.10 -29.99 0.59
CA ILE A 268 -1.43 -29.53 -0.64
C ILE A 268 0.04 -29.95 -0.67
N ALA A 269 0.75 -29.91 0.47
CA ALA A 269 2.12 -30.42 0.55
C ALA A 269 2.19 -31.91 0.19
N ARG A 270 1.28 -32.73 0.73
CA ARG A 270 1.15 -34.16 0.40
C ARG A 270 0.87 -34.37 -1.08
N ARG A 271 -0.05 -33.61 -1.68
CA ARG A 271 -0.40 -33.70 -3.11
C ARG A 271 0.71 -33.24 -4.04
N ILE A 272 1.56 -32.30 -3.61
CA ILE A 272 2.77 -31.92 -4.34
C ILE A 272 3.83 -33.03 -4.27
N LEU A 273 4.02 -33.64 -3.09
CA LEU A 273 5.06 -34.66 -2.89
C LEU A 273 4.68 -36.03 -3.47
N GLU A 274 3.41 -36.41 -3.48
CA GLU A 274 2.94 -37.73 -3.96
C GLU A 274 3.34 -38.07 -5.41
N PRO A 275 3.13 -37.17 -6.40
CA PRO A 275 3.51 -37.36 -7.80
C PRO A 275 5.01 -37.53 -8.04
N ILE A 276 5.86 -37.05 -7.11
CA ILE A 276 7.33 -37.06 -7.25
C ILE A 276 7.85 -38.50 -7.15
N PRO A 277 8.56 -39.04 -8.17
CA PRO A 277 9.08 -40.40 -8.12
C PRO A 277 10.10 -40.64 -7.00
N SER A 278 10.10 -41.84 -6.42
CA SER A 278 10.97 -42.19 -5.28
C SER A 278 12.47 -42.08 -5.58
N THR A 279 12.86 -42.25 -6.85
CA THR A 279 14.25 -42.12 -7.32
C THR A 279 14.78 -40.69 -7.27
N GLY A 280 13.91 -39.68 -7.41
CA GLY A 280 14.28 -38.24 -7.34
C GLY A 280 13.86 -37.56 -6.04
N SER A 281 12.94 -38.13 -5.27
CA SER A 281 12.41 -37.49 -4.05
C SER A 281 13.42 -37.39 -2.91
N ARG A 282 14.40 -38.29 -2.84
CA ARG A 282 15.33 -38.35 -1.70
C ARG A 282 16.22 -37.10 -1.62
N ALA A 283 16.85 -36.71 -2.72
CA ALA A 283 17.70 -35.51 -2.75
C ALA A 283 16.89 -34.24 -2.43
N LEU A 284 15.66 -34.14 -2.97
CA LEU A 284 14.75 -33.04 -2.67
C LEU A 284 14.40 -32.98 -1.18
N ILE A 285 13.98 -34.10 -0.59
CA ILE A 285 13.61 -34.18 0.83
C ILE A 285 14.83 -33.90 1.72
N ASP A 286 15.98 -34.51 1.44
CA ASP A 286 17.20 -34.33 2.24
C ASP A 286 17.68 -32.86 2.20
N CYS A 287 17.55 -32.18 1.04
CA CYS A 287 17.82 -30.74 0.90
C CYS A 287 16.89 -29.90 1.78
N LEU A 288 15.57 -30.11 1.67
CA LEU A 288 14.57 -29.39 2.46
C LEU A 288 14.67 -29.68 3.96
N ALA A 289 14.99 -30.91 4.34
CA ALA A 289 15.19 -31.31 5.73
C ALA A 289 16.47 -30.69 6.32
N SER A 290 17.59 -30.70 5.58
CA SER A 290 18.83 -30.03 5.99
C SER A 290 18.62 -28.52 6.17
N MET A 291 17.84 -27.90 5.30
CA MET A 291 17.41 -26.51 5.47
C MET A 291 16.57 -26.31 6.73
N SER A 292 15.60 -27.19 6.99
CA SER A 292 14.77 -27.16 8.20
C SER A 292 15.64 -27.30 9.47
N ASP A 293 16.60 -28.23 9.46
CA ASP A 293 17.56 -28.43 10.56
C ASP A 293 18.37 -27.15 10.83
N LYS A 294 18.87 -26.47 9.79
CA LYS A 294 19.61 -25.19 9.92
C LYS A 294 18.74 -24.07 10.52
N LEU A 295 17.47 -23.98 10.09
CA LEU A 295 16.53 -22.99 10.60
C LEU A 295 16.12 -23.24 12.05
N LEU A 296 16.08 -24.51 12.48
CA LEU A 296 15.81 -24.90 13.87
C LEU A 296 17.04 -24.72 14.78
N GLN A 297 18.24 -24.95 14.25
CA GLN A 297 19.51 -24.74 14.96
C GLN A 297 19.78 -23.26 15.26
N SER A 298 19.33 -22.34 14.41
CA SER A 298 19.52 -20.89 14.60
C SER A 298 18.64 -20.29 15.71
N GLN A 299 17.87 -21.12 16.45
CA GLN A 299 16.85 -20.73 17.44
C GLN A 299 15.68 -19.91 16.88
N VAL A 300 15.70 -19.55 15.60
CA VAL A 300 14.71 -18.69 14.96
C VAL A 300 13.36 -19.38 14.84
N MET A 301 13.31 -20.68 14.55
CA MET A 301 12.04 -21.40 14.37
C MET A 301 11.40 -21.95 15.65
N ARG A 302 11.91 -21.59 16.84
CA ARG A 302 11.34 -22.07 18.11
C ARG A 302 10.14 -21.25 18.58
N SER A 303 10.00 -20.00 18.14
CA SER A 303 8.81 -19.19 18.42
C SER A 303 7.92 -19.04 17.19
N HIS A 304 6.63 -19.04 17.45
CA HIS A 304 5.60 -18.81 16.44
C HIS A 304 5.75 -17.43 15.77
N ASP A 305 6.13 -16.40 16.54
CA ASP A 305 6.34 -15.04 16.04
C ASP A 305 7.50 -14.95 15.02
N LEU A 306 8.63 -15.61 15.30
CA LEU A 306 9.78 -15.63 14.37
C LEU A 306 9.50 -16.51 13.14
N THR A 307 8.89 -17.68 13.32
CA THR A 307 8.51 -18.58 12.20
C THR A 307 7.57 -17.87 11.23
N GLY A 308 6.52 -17.22 11.73
CA GLY A 308 5.61 -16.42 10.91
C GLY A 308 6.32 -15.25 10.19
N ALA A 309 7.18 -14.51 10.89
CA ALA A 309 7.91 -13.38 10.33
C ALA A 309 8.87 -13.78 9.19
N VAL A 310 9.58 -14.90 9.33
CA VAL A 310 10.49 -15.43 8.30
C VAL A 310 9.72 -15.82 7.04
N PHE A 311 8.59 -16.52 7.18
CA PHE A 311 7.76 -16.88 6.03
C PHE A 311 7.14 -15.66 5.35
N GLN A 312 6.65 -14.68 6.13
CA GLN A 312 6.17 -13.41 5.57
C GLN A 312 7.26 -12.66 4.80
N ARG A 313 8.50 -12.65 5.32
CA ARG A 313 9.64 -12.01 4.67
C ARG A 313 10.03 -12.70 3.35
N LEU A 314 10.01 -14.03 3.31
CA LEU A 314 10.23 -14.80 2.08
C LEU A 314 9.12 -14.53 1.06
N ILE A 315 7.87 -14.47 1.51
CA ILE A 315 6.71 -14.20 0.65
C ILE A 315 6.75 -12.80 0.05
N ALA A 316 7.19 -11.81 0.85
CA ALA A 316 7.30 -10.42 0.42
C ALA A 316 8.42 -10.19 -0.61
N ASP A 317 9.33 -11.15 -0.80
CA ASP A 317 10.41 -11.02 -1.78
C ASP A 317 9.94 -11.37 -3.21
N ARG A 318 9.79 -10.33 -4.04
CA ARG A 318 9.37 -10.48 -5.45
C ARG A 318 10.37 -11.25 -6.29
N LYS A 319 11.68 -11.21 -6.00
CA LYS A 319 12.67 -12.03 -6.71
C LYS A 319 12.35 -13.52 -6.57
N PHE A 320 11.58 -13.86 -5.54
CA PHE A 320 11.29 -15.20 -5.14
C PHE A 320 9.89 -15.70 -5.58
N LEU A 321 8.79 -14.97 -5.32
CA LEU A 321 7.41 -15.39 -5.68
C LEU A 321 6.66 -14.51 -6.70
N ALA A 322 7.30 -13.47 -7.23
CA ALA A 322 6.81 -12.62 -8.34
C ALA A 322 5.41 -11.99 -8.15
N ALA A 323 4.98 -11.72 -6.93
CA ALA A 323 3.65 -11.16 -6.64
C ALA A 323 3.69 -9.84 -5.84
N TYR A 324 2.74 -8.95 -6.12
CA TYR A 324 2.64 -7.58 -5.59
C TYR A 324 2.00 -7.56 -4.19
N TYR A 325 2.60 -8.25 -3.23
CA TYR A 325 2.05 -8.34 -1.88
C TYR A 325 2.32 -7.09 -1.03
N THR A 326 1.39 -6.77 -0.14
CA THR A 326 1.57 -5.73 0.87
C THR A 326 2.71 -6.12 1.82
N THR A 327 3.61 -5.18 2.13
CA THR A 327 4.71 -5.48 3.07
C THR A 327 4.18 -5.62 4.51
N PRO A 328 4.82 -6.42 5.37
CA PRO A 328 4.42 -6.55 6.78
C PRO A 328 4.35 -5.19 7.51
N ALA A 329 5.29 -4.30 7.22
CA ALA A 329 5.35 -2.96 7.78
C ALA A 329 4.12 -2.10 7.41
N SER A 330 3.73 -2.12 6.14
CA SER A 330 2.51 -1.43 5.67
C SER A 330 1.23 -2.06 6.22
N ALA A 331 1.21 -3.39 6.38
CA ALA A 331 0.08 -4.10 6.98
C ALA A 331 -0.07 -3.75 8.46
N ALA A 332 1.02 -3.66 9.22
CA ALA A 332 1.03 -3.21 10.61
C ALA A 332 0.54 -1.75 10.74
N LEU A 333 0.94 -0.87 9.81
CA LEU A 333 0.40 0.50 9.73
C LEU A 333 -1.11 0.50 9.53
N LEU A 334 -1.61 -0.23 8.51
CA LEU A 334 -3.04 -0.26 8.21
C LEU A 334 -3.85 -0.87 9.36
N ALA A 335 -3.42 -2.03 9.88
CA ALA A 335 -4.06 -2.70 11.02
C ALA A 335 -4.06 -1.84 12.28
N GLY A 336 -2.96 -1.13 12.57
CA GLY A 336 -2.88 -0.22 13.72
C GLY A 336 -3.79 1.01 13.61
N LEU A 337 -4.13 1.43 12.39
CA LEU A 337 -5.07 2.54 12.15
C LEU A 337 -6.53 2.09 12.29
N ILE A 338 -6.86 0.90 11.79
CA ILE A 338 -8.24 0.39 11.80
C ILE A 338 -8.64 -0.27 13.13
N ILE A 339 -7.70 -0.89 13.86
CA ILE A 339 -7.94 -1.59 15.13
C ILE A 339 -7.37 -0.75 16.27
N ALA A 340 -8.24 0.11 16.81
CA ALA A 340 -7.89 1.07 17.83
C ALA A 340 -7.84 0.44 19.24
N GLN A 341 -6.99 1.02 20.11
CA GLN A 341 -6.73 0.50 21.46
C GLN A 341 -7.88 0.76 22.44
N ASP A 342 -8.73 1.76 22.18
CA ASP A 342 -9.79 2.19 23.10
C ASP A 342 -10.93 1.17 23.22
N ARG A 343 -11.31 0.51 22.12
CA ARG A 343 -12.35 -0.53 22.13
C ARG A 343 -12.29 -1.44 20.90
N PRO A 344 -12.81 -2.67 20.98
CA PRO A 344 -12.97 -3.52 19.82
C PRO A 344 -13.86 -2.87 18.76
N PRO A 345 -13.58 -3.05 17.45
CA PRO A 345 -14.39 -2.48 16.36
C PRO A 345 -15.86 -2.91 16.38
N GLY A 346 -16.16 -4.12 16.88
CA GLY A 346 -17.53 -4.62 17.08
C GLY A 346 -18.24 -4.06 18.32
N GLY A 347 -17.58 -3.22 19.13
CA GLY A 347 -18.05 -2.77 20.44
C GLY A 347 -17.55 -3.65 21.59
N GLY A 348 -17.96 -3.32 22.83
CA GLY A 348 -17.55 -4.08 24.01
C GLY A 348 -16.16 -3.71 24.55
N SER A 349 -15.48 -4.66 25.17
CA SER A 349 -14.18 -4.48 25.83
C SER A 349 -13.12 -5.46 25.33
N TRP A 350 -11.89 -4.98 25.18
CA TRP A 350 -10.74 -5.85 24.89
C TRP A 350 -10.48 -6.85 26.02
N ALA A 351 -10.89 -6.57 27.26
CA ALA A 351 -10.73 -7.49 28.39
C ALA A 351 -11.73 -8.66 28.37
N ASN A 352 -12.83 -8.55 27.62
CA ASN A 352 -13.87 -9.57 27.55
C ASN A 352 -13.62 -10.51 26.35
N PRO A 353 -13.30 -11.80 26.57
CA PRO A 353 -13.03 -12.73 25.48
C PRO A 353 -14.19 -12.89 24.50
N ASP A 354 -15.44 -12.82 24.96
CA ASP A 354 -16.61 -13.04 24.10
C ASP A 354 -16.80 -11.91 23.10
N ASP A 355 -16.51 -10.66 23.51
CA ASP A 355 -16.54 -9.50 22.62
C ASP A 355 -15.51 -9.69 21.49
N VAL A 356 -14.30 -10.15 21.82
CA VAL A 356 -13.21 -10.39 20.86
C VAL A 356 -13.52 -11.60 19.95
N LYS A 357 -14.04 -12.70 20.50
CA LYS A 357 -14.43 -13.91 19.75
C LYS A 357 -15.60 -13.67 18.78
N SER A 358 -16.39 -12.63 19.02
CA SER A 358 -17.53 -12.26 18.16
C SER A 358 -17.16 -11.36 16.98
N LEU A 359 -15.94 -10.81 16.96
CA LEU A 359 -15.46 -9.96 15.88
C LEU A 359 -15.50 -10.69 14.54
N ARG A 360 -15.73 -9.93 13.47
CA ARG A 360 -15.63 -10.44 12.09
C ARG A 360 -14.78 -9.52 11.23
N ILE A 361 -13.62 -10.02 10.83
CA ILE A 361 -12.59 -9.34 10.03
C ILE A 361 -12.44 -10.09 8.72
N ALA A 362 -12.62 -9.40 7.59
CA ALA A 362 -12.51 -10.02 6.28
C ALA A 362 -11.44 -9.40 5.38
N ASP A 363 -10.80 -10.28 4.61
CA ASP A 363 -10.04 -9.96 3.40
C ASP A 363 -10.56 -10.83 2.24
N PHE A 364 -11.26 -10.22 1.28
CA PHE A 364 -11.87 -10.93 0.16
C PHE A 364 -10.91 -11.16 -1.01
N ALA A 365 -9.66 -10.71 -0.90
CA ALA A 365 -8.57 -10.95 -1.83
C ALA A 365 -7.28 -11.14 -1.03
N CYS A 366 -7.28 -12.17 -0.17
CA CYS A 366 -6.34 -12.25 0.95
C CYS A 366 -4.89 -12.49 0.53
N GLY A 367 -4.64 -12.99 -0.69
CA GLY A 367 -3.30 -13.25 -1.18
C GLY A 367 -2.56 -14.17 -0.21
N THR A 368 -1.47 -13.67 0.35
CA THR A 368 -0.64 -14.41 1.30
C THR A 368 -1.01 -14.23 2.77
N GLY A 369 -2.05 -13.44 3.05
CA GLY A 369 -2.57 -13.27 4.39
C GLY A 369 -1.86 -12.22 5.24
N THR A 370 -0.96 -11.42 4.66
CA THR A 370 -0.18 -10.40 5.40
C THR A 370 -1.07 -9.42 6.18
N LEU A 371 -2.18 -8.97 5.57
CA LEU A 371 -3.13 -8.05 6.23
C LEU A 371 -3.94 -8.74 7.33
N LEU A 372 -4.43 -9.96 7.10
CA LEU A 372 -5.14 -10.74 8.12
C LEU A 372 -4.22 -11.10 9.29
N SER A 373 -2.96 -11.41 9.03
CA SER A 373 -1.97 -11.69 10.07
C SER A 373 -1.66 -10.44 10.91
N ALA A 374 -1.47 -9.27 10.28
CA ALA A 374 -1.30 -8.02 11.01
C ALA A 374 -2.54 -7.68 11.86
N ALA A 375 -3.74 -7.92 11.34
CA ALA A 375 -4.99 -7.76 12.08
C ALA A 375 -5.08 -8.75 13.27
N TYR A 376 -4.69 -10.01 13.07
CA TYR A 376 -4.61 -11.00 14.14
C TYR A 376 -3.64 -10.55 15.24
N GLN A 377 -2.39 -10.26 14.89
CA GLN A 377 -1.38 -9.80 15.84
C GLN A 377 -1.87 -8.58 16.65
N ARG A 378 -2.52 -7.62 15.99
CA ARG A 378 -3.06 -6.44 16.65
C ARG A 378 -4.21 -6.76 17.61
N VAL A 379 -5.14 -7.64 17.24
CA VAL A 379 -6.23 -8.10 18.11
C VAL A 379 -5.67 -8.84 19.32
N SER A 380 -4.76 -9.79 19.12
CA SER A 380 -4.10 -10.52 20.21
C SER A 380 -3.40 -9.59 21.18
N GLN A 381 -2.58 -8.68 20.66
CA GLN A 381 -1.85 -7.71 21.46
C GLN A 381 -2.78 -6.84 22.32
N LEU A 382 -3.89 -6.34 21.75
CA LEU A 382 -4.82 -5.51 22.51
C LEU A 382 -5.63 -6.32 23.54
N HIS A 383 -5.94 -7.58 23.25
CA HIS A 383 -6.56 -8.48 24.23
C HIS A 383 -5.62 -8.76 25.40
N GLU A 384 -4.34 -9.06 25.13
CA GLU A 384 -3.31 -9.27 26.17
C GLU A 384 -3.11 -8.03 27.05
N LEU A 385 -2.98 -6.85 26.43
CA LEU A 385 -2.85 -5.57 27.15
C LEU A 385 -4.04 -5.28 28.07
N ALA A 386 -5.21 -5.86 27.78
CA ALA A 386 -6.41 -5.75 28.59
C ALA A 386 -6.55 -6.87 29.63
N GLY A 387 -5.54 -7.73 29.79
CA GLY A 387 -5.49 -8.84 30.75
C GLY A 387 -6.01 -10.18 30.22
N GLY A 388 -6.29 -10.28 28.91
CA GLY A 388 -6.75 -11.50 28.26
C GLY A 388 -5.62 -12.46 27.83
N ASP A 389 -6.00 -13.63 27.32
CA ASP A 389 -5.07 -14.67 26.83
C ASP A 389 -5.22 -14.87 25.32
N ALA A 390 -4.21 -14.46 24.56
CA ALA A 390 -4.20 -14.57 23.10
C ALA A 390 -4.20 -16.02 22.61
N GLU A 391 -3.58 -16.95 23.34
CA GLU A 391 -3.53 -18.37 22.95
C GLU A 391 -4.94 -18.98 22.96
N SER A 392 -5.74 -18.66 23.97
CA SER A 392 -7.14 -19.09 24.07
C SER A 392 -8.05 -18.56 22.95
N LEU A 393 -7.68 -17.46 22.31
CA LEU A 393 -8.44 -16.89 21.19
C LEU A 393 -8.19 -17.64 19.88
N HIS A 394 -7.03 -18.29 19.72
CA HIS A 394 -6.57 -18.85 18.44
C HIS A 394 -7.64 -19.71 17.72
N PRO A 395 -8.35 -20.66 18.40
CA PRO A 395 -9.35 -21.47 17.72
C PRO A 395 -10.51 -20.65 17.13
N HIS A 396 -10.94 -19.60 17.83
CA HIS A 396 -12.02 -18.72 17.37
C HIS A 396 -11.53 -17.79 16.25
N MET A 397 -10.27 -17.35 16.35
CA MET A 397 -9.62 -16.54 15.33
C MET A 397 -9.61 -17.26 13.97
N MET A 398 -9.20 -18.53 13.97
CA MET A 398 -9.10 -19.36 12.77
C MET A 398 -10.47 -19.79 12.21
N ALA A 399 -11.42 -20.12 13.09
CA ALA A 399 -12.70 -20.68 12.67
C ALA A 399 -13.67 -19.63 12.13
N ASN A 400 -13.76 -18.47 12.81
CA ASN A 400 -14.89 -17.53 12.64
C ASN A 400 -14.52 -16.05 12.57
N VAL A 401 -13.50 -15.58 13.31
CA VAL A 401 -13.18 -14.15 13.36
C VAL A 401 -12.51 -13.68 12.07
N LEU A 402 -11.49 -14.40 11.62
CA LEU A 402 -10.74 -14.06 10.41
C LEU A 402 -11.33 -14.79 9.20
N VAL A 403 -11.79 -14.05 8.20
CA VAL A 403 -12.30 -14.61 6.95
C VAL A 403 -11.43 -14.15 5.79
N GLY A 404 -10.79 -15.10 5.11
CA GLY A 404 -9.96 -14.85 3.93
C GLY A 404 -10.56 -15.53 2.70
N CYS A 405 -10.52 -14.87 1.55
CA CYS A 405 -10.87 -15.50 0.28
C CYS A 405 -9.78 -15.25 -0.76
N ASP A 406 -9.40 -16.28 -1.50
CA ASP A 406 -8.54 -16.14 -2.67
C ASP A 406 -8.94 -17.12 -3.78
N VAL A 407 -8.73 -16.72 -5.04
CA VAL A 407 -8.98 -17.59 -6.21
C VAL A 407 -7.85 -18.59 -6.41
N LEU A 408 -6.64 -18.31 -5.88
CA LEU A 408 -5.47 -19.17 -6.00
C LEU A 408 -5.37 -20.12 -4.78
N PRO A 409 -5.40 -21.44 -4.99
CA PRO A 409 -5.23 -22.41 -3.90
C PRO A 409 -3.93 -22.21 -3.11
N ALA A 410 -2.82 -21.90 -3.79
CA ALA A 410 -1.53 -21.64 -3.15
C ALA A 410 -1.57 -20.41 -2.23
N ALA A 411 -2.29 -19.35 -2.62
CA ALA A 411 -2.41 -18.13 -1.82
C ALA A 411 -3.25 -18.37 -0.55
N ALA A 412 -4.41 -19.02 -0.70
CA ALA A 412 -5.23 -19.45 0.43
C ALA A 412 -4.46 -20.38 1.39
N HIS A 413 -3.66 -21.31 0.86
CA HIS A 413 -2.76 -22.14 1.67
C HIS A 413 -1.74 -21.32 2.46
N LEU A 414 -1.02 -20.41 1.81
CA LEU A 414 -0.04 -19.54 2.48
C LEU A 414 -0.69 -18.67 3.56
N THR A 415 -1.89 -18.14 3.29
CA THR A 415 -2.67 -17.39 4.29
C THR A 415 -2.98 -18.26 5.51
N ALA A 416 -3.55 -19.45 5.30
CA ALA A 416 -3.90 -20.35 6.38
C ALA A 416 -2.67 -20.79 7.19
N LEU A 417 -1.54 -21.04 6.52
CA LEU A 417 -0.26 -21.36 7.13
C LEU A 417 0.25 -20.23 8.03
N VAL A 418 0.30 -19.00 7.51
CA VAL A 418 0.79 -17.83 8.27
C VAL A 418 -0.06 -17.60 9.52
N LEU A 419 -1.39 -17.77 9.41
CA LEU A 419 -2.30 -17.60 10.54
C LEU A 419 -2.21 -18.74 11.57
N ALA A 420 -2.18 -20.01 11.11
CA ALA A 420 -2.00 -21.17 11.98
C ALA A 420 -0.63 -21.15 12.68
N GLY A 421 0.37 -20.55 12.03
CA GLY A 421 1.71 -20.35 12.58
C GLY A 421 1.76 -19.48 13.81
N ALA A 422 0.72 -18.69 14.12
CA ALA A 422 0.65 -17.90 15.34
C ALA A 422 0.57 -18.76 16.61
N HIS A 423 -0.11 -19.91 16.60
CA HIS A 423 -0.11 -20.86 17.72
C HIS A 423 -0.13 -22.30 17.19
N PRO A 424 1.01 -22.80 16.69
CA PRO A 424 1.05 -24.01 15.88
C PRO A 424 0.58 -25.27 16.63
N THR A 425 0.70 -25.34 17.95
CA THR A 425 0.29 -26.50 18.75
C THR A 425 -1.17 -26.43 19.22
N VAL A 426 -1.87 -25.32 18.97
CA VAL A 426 -3.26 -25.13 19.39
C VAL A 426 -4.18 -25.63 18.27
N GLN A 427 -4.97 -26.66 18.58
CA GLN A 427 -5.92 -27.22 17.62
C GLN A 427 -7.14 -26.30 17.44
N TYR A 428 -7.66 -26.26 16.23
CA TYR A 428 -8.87 -25.51 15.89
C TYR A 428 -9.75 -26.32 14.95
N ASP A 429 -11.07 -26.09 15.02
CA ASP A 429 -12.06 -26.78 14.19
C ASP A 429 -12.61 -25.86 13.11
N GLY A 430 -12.31 -26.21 11.86
CA GLY A 430 -12.73 -25.45 10.68
C GLY A 430 -11.87 -24.20 10.44
N GLY A 431 -11.71 -23.83 9.17
CA GLY A 431 -11.03 -22.62 8.76
C GLY A 431 -11.95 -21.70 7.96
N ALA A 432 -11.80 -20.39 8.12
CA ALA A 432 -12.48 -19.40 7.29
C ALA A 432 -11.58 -18.76 6.22
N ILE A 433 -10.48 -19.44 5.89
CA ILE A 433 -9.65 -19.14 4.72
C ILE A 433 -10.12 -20.02 3.57
N LEU A 434 -10.68 -19.40 2.53
CA LEU A 434 -11.46 -20.06 1.49
C LEU A 434 -10.79 -19.92 0.12
N THR A 435 -10.64 -21.05 -0.58
CA THR A 435 -10.34 -21.00 -2.01
C THR A 435 -11.64 -20.95 -2.79
N VAL A 436 -11.87 -19.84 -3.48
CA VAL A 436 -13.14 -19.53 -4.14
C VAL A 436 -13.11 -19.90 -5.62
N ALA A 437 -14.22 -20.43 -6.12
CA ALA A 437 -14.31 -20.85 -7.52
C ALA A 437 -14.12 -19.66 -8.49
N TYR A 438 -13.36 -19.88 -9.57
CA TYR A 438 -13.07 -18.87 -10.59
C TYR A 438 -13.06 -19.51 -11.98
N GLY A 439 -13.56 -18.79 -12.99
CA GLY A 439 -13.68 -19.30 -14.35
C GLY A 439 -14.90 -20.19 -14.56
N LYS A 440 -14.90 -20.95 -15.66
CA LYS A 440 -15.98 -21.85 -16.06
C LYS A 440 -16.07 -23.06 -15.13
N GLN A 441 -17.27 -23.32 -14.61
CA GLN A 441 -17.56 -24.44 -13.73
C GLN A 441 -18.00 -25.69 -14.52
N PRO A 442 -17.94 -26.90 -13.93
CA PRO A 442 -18.31 -28.15 -14.61
C PRO A 442 -19.76 -28.18 -15.14
N ASP A 443 -20.67 -27.44 -14.49
CA ASP A 443 -22.07 -27.30 -14.88
C ASP A 443 -22.30 -26.30 -16.04
N GLY A 444 -21.23 -25.67 -16.54
CA GLY A 444 -21.26 -24.65 -17.58
C GLY A 444 -21.52 -23.23 -17.08
N SER A 445 -21.73 -23.03 -15.78
CA SER A 445 -21.79 -21.70 -15.16
C SER A 445 -20.40 -21.06 -15.06
N VAL A 446 -20.34 -19.80 -14.61
CA VAL A 446 -19.10 -19.04 -14.50
C VAL A 446 -19.00 -18.41 -13.12
N ALA A 447 -17.85 -18.59 -12.48
CA ALA A 447 -17.52 -18.02 -11.19
C ALA A 447 -16.46 -16.90 -11.34
N LEU A 448 -16.58 -15.86 -10.52
CA LEU A 448 -15.73 -14.67 -10.50
C LEU A 448 -14.97 -14.56 -9.16
N GLY A 449 -14.76 -15.69 -8.49
CA GLY A 449 -14.17 -15.73 -7.15
C GLY A 449 -15.02 -15.00 -6.14
N SER A 450 -14.37 -14.21 -5.28
CA SER A 450 -15.01 -13.44 -4.22
C SER A 450 -16.02 -12.41 -4.76
N LEU A 451 -15.94 -12.02 -6.03
CA LEU A 451 -16.90 -11.08 -6.61
C LEU A 451 -18.32 -11.65 -6.69
N ASN A 452 -18.48 -12.98 -6.73
CA ASN A 452 -19.80 -13.63 -6.62
C ASN A 452 -20.51 -13.27 -5.32
N LEU A 453 -19.77 -12.90 -4.26
CA LEU A 453 -20.33 -12.44 -3.00
C LEU A 453 -21.09 -11.11 -3.10
N LEU A 454 -21.03 -10.42 -4.25
CA LEU A 454 -21.90 -9.28 -4.56
C LEU A 454 -23.35 -9.69 -4.77
N ASP A 455 -23.61 -10.94 -5.15
CA ASP A 455 -24.97 -11.49 -5.24
C ASP A 455 -25.43 -11.99 -3.86
N PRO A 456 -26.42 -11.35 -3.22
CA PRO A 456 -26.93 -11.80 -1.92
C PRO A 456 -27.68 -13.13 -1.99
N GLN A 457 -28.13 -13.54 -3.18
CA GLN A 457 -28.88 -14.78 -3.41
C GLN A 457 -28.06 -15.84 -4.15
N GLY A 458 -26.83 -15.50 -4.55
CA GLY A 458 -25.92 -16.42 -5.24
C GLY A 458 -25.43 -17.52 -4.32
N LYS A 459 -25.41 -18.77 -4.82
CA LYS A 459 -24.69 -19.84 -4.16
C LYS A 459 -23.19 -19.50 -4.21
N PHE A 460 -22.55 -19.44 -3.05
CA PHE A 460 -21.12 -19.19 -2.95
C PHE A 460 -20.39 -20.52 -2.91
N GLU A 461 -19.99 -20.99 -4.10
CA GLU A 461 -19.27 -22.25 -4.25
C GLU A 461 -17.82 -22.10 -3.82
N ILE A 462 -17.43 -22.99 -2.92
CA ILE A 462 -16.06 -23.13 -2.42
C ILE A 462 -15.50 -24.42 -3.00
N LEU A 463 -14.21 -24.41 -3.37
CA LEU A 463 -13.56 -25.61 -3.88
C LEU A 463 -13.57 -26.73 -2.82
N ALA A 464 -13.73 -27.98 -3.27
CA ALA A 464 -13.86 -29.16 -2.41
C ALA A 464 -12.73 -29.32 -1.37
N ILE A 465 -11.54 -28.79 -1.69
CA ILE A 465 -10.36 -28.76 -0.80
C ILE A 465 -10.65 -28.01 0.51
N THR A 466 -11.31 -26.85 0.44
CA THR A 466 -11.67 -26.09 1.63
C THR A 466 -12.87 -26.70 2.34
N ALA A 467 -13.82 -27.31 1.62
CA ALA A 467 -14.98 -27.98 2.22
C ALA A 467 -14.55 -29.13 3.16
N GLN A 468 -13.49 -29.87 2.80
CA GLN A 468 -12.90 -30.91 3.65
C GLN A 468 -12.19 -30.33 4.88
N ALA A 469 -11.51 -29.19 4.76
CA ALA A 469 -10.87 -28.49 5.89
C ALA A 469 -11.87 -27.86 6.88
N ILE A 470 -13.08 -27.51 6.44
CA ILE A 470 -14.17 -27.02 7.30
C ILE A 470 -14.80 -28.16 8.12
N GLY A 471 -14.70 -29.41 7.64
CA GLY A 471 -15.49 -30.54 8.11
C GLY A 471 -15.08 -31.18 9.43
N GLY A 472 -13.85 -30.96 9.94
CA GLY A 472 -13.37 -31.44 11.26
C GLY A 472 -13.70 -32.91 11.61
N MET A 473 -12.69 -33.80 11.55
CA MET A 473 -12.79 -35.24 11.88
C MET A 473 -13.82 -36.03 11.04
N GLY A 474 -13.35 -36.56 9.91
CA GLY A 474 -14.03 -37.62 9.15
C GLY A 474 -14.73 -37.11 7.89
N GLY A 475 -14.35 -37.69 6.75
CA GLY A 475 -14.87 -37.40 5.41
C GLY A 475 -16.35 -37.69 5.24
N THR A 476 -17.20 -36.88 5.88
CA THR A 476 -18.59 -36.69 5.49
C THR A 476 -18.66 -35.39 4.70
N GLU A 477 -19.00 -35.50 3.42
CA GLU A 477 -19.31 -34.37 2.55
C GLU A 477 -20.45 -33.56 3.18
N LYS A 478 -20.12 -32.49 3.89
CA LYS A 478 -21.07 -31.42 4.20
C LYS A 478 -20.91 -30.30 3.17
N GLU A 479 -22.06 -29.71 2.86
CA GLU A 479 -22.34 -28.66 1.90
C GLU A 479 -21.15 -27.78 1.46
N THR A 480 -20.87 -27.76 0.14
CA THR A 480 -19.81 -26.99 -0.53
C THR A 480 -20.05 -25.47 -0.58
N TRP A 481 -20.95 -24.95 0.26
CA TRP A 481 -21.37 -23.56 0.28
C TRP A 481 -21.35 -22.96 1.69
N ARG A 482 -20.68 -21.80 1.83
CA ARG A 482 -20.67 -21.00 3.07
C ARG A 482 -21.35 -19.65 2.82
N SER A 483 -22.32 -19.30 3.67
CA SER A 483 -22.94 -17.97 3.59
C SER A 483 -22.04 -16.92 4.24
N LEU A 484 -21.62 -15.93 3.46
CA LEU A 484 -20.96 -14.71 3.94
C LEU A 484 -21.92 -13.54 3.74
N PRO A 485 -22.86 -13.29 4.68
CA PRO A 485 -23.93 -12.33 4.47
C PRO A 485 -23.42 -10.89 4.36
N HIS A 486 -24.20 -10.03 3.70
CA HIS A 486 -23.97 -8.59 3.73
C HIS A 486 -24.17 -8.01 5.13
N ALA A 487 -23.56 -6.85 5.37
CA ALA A 487 -23.63 -6.14 6.65
C ALA A 487 -23.32 -7.03 7.87
N SER A 488 -22.31 -7.89 7.76
CA SER A 488 -21.97 -8.87 8.81
C SER A 488 -20.53 -8.79 9.31
N PHE A 489 -19.69 -7.93 8.72
CA PHE A 489 -18.30 -7.76 9.10
C PHE A 489 -18.08 -6.43 9.84
N ASP A 490 -17.33 -6.50 10.94
CA ASP A 490 -16.89 -5.33 11.72
C ASP A 490 -15.73 -4.62 11.03
N ILE A 491 -14.88 -5.39 10.34
CA ILE A 491 -13.74 -4.89 9.59
C ILE A 491 -13.67 -5.56 8.22
N VAL A 492 -13.36 -4.76 7.21
CA VAL A 492 -12.84 -5.25 5.93
C VAL A 492 -11.49 -4.59 5.70
N ILE A 493 -10.44 -5.42 5.68
CA ILE A 493 -9.05 -5.03 5.44
C ILE A 493 -8.54 -5.79 4.21
N MET A 494 -8.11 -5.12 3.14
CA MET A 494 -7.68 -5.81 1.91
C MET A 494 -6.71 -4.99 1.05
N ASN A 495 -5.96 -5.69 0.22
CA ASN A 495 -5.23 -5.15 -0.93
C ASN A 495 -5.77 -5.81 -2.21
N PRO A 496 -6.84 -5.26 -2.81
CA PRO A 496 -7.49 -5.87 -3.96
C PRO A 496 -6.63 -5.79 -5.23
N PRO A 497 -6.84 -6.66 -6.23
CA PRO A 497 -6.14 -6.61 -7.51
C PRO A 497 -6.43 -5.31 -8.29
N PHE A 498 -5.40 -4.78 -8.97
CA PHE A 498 -5.46 -3.51 -9.73
C PHE A 498 -5.67 -3.68 -11.24
N THR A 499 -5.90 -4.90 -11.71
CA THR A 499 -6.10 -5.27 -13.12
C THR A 499 -7.26 -4.51 -13.76
N ARG A 500 -7.05 -4.03 -15.00
CA ARG A 500 -8.05 -3.27 -15.77
C ARG A 500 -8.63 -4.10 -16.89
N ALA A 501 -9.94 -4.03 -17.08
CA ALA A 501 -10.61 -4.71 -18.20
C ALA A 501 -10.27 -4.13 -19.58
N THR A 502 -9.74 -2.90 -19.63
CA THR A 502 -9.62 -2.09 -20.86
C THR A 502 -8.18 -1.74 -21.23
N GLY A 503 -7.18 -2.37 -20.61
CA GLY A 503 -5.77 -1.98 -20.69
C GLY A 503 -5.09 -2.18 -22.06
N HIS A 504 -4.12 -1.30 -22.37
CA HIS A 504 -3.13 -1.51 -23.45
C HIS A 504 -2.28 -2.79 -23.27
N GLU A 505 -2.35 -3.45 -22.12
CA GLU A 505 -1.73 -4.75 -21.84
C GLU A 505 -2.28 -5.86 -22.74
N GLY A 506 -3.57 -5.81 -23.12
CA GLY A 506 -4.13 -6.74 -24.10
C GLY A 506 -3.44 -6.67 -25.48
N LYS A 507 -2.81 -5.53 -25.82
CA LYS A 507 -1.99 -5.39 -27.03
C LYS A 507 -0.54 -5.88 -26.88
N LYS A 508 -0.01 -5.96 -25.66
CA LYS A 508 1.33 -6.50 -25.39
C LYS A 508 1.32 -8.03 -25.25
N ILE A 509 0.21 -8.62 -24.85
CA ILE A 509 0.10 -10.06 -24.52
C ILE A 509 -0.87 -10.80 -25.47
N GLY A 510 -1.58 -10.09 -26.35
CA GLY A 510 -2.56 -10.71 -27.26
C GLY A 510 -3.82 -11.23 -26.56
N VAL A 511 -4.05 -10.84 -25.30
CA VAL A 511 -5.18 -11.32 -24.49
C VAL A 511 -6.34 -10.30 -24.52
N PRO A 512 -7.57 -10.70 -24.87
CA PRO A 512 -8.70 -9.78 -25.06
C PRO A 512 -9.17 -9.06 -23.80
N ASN A 513 -9.03 -9.66 -22.61
CA ASN A 513 -9.37 -9.01 -21.33
C ASN A 513 -8.40 -9.42 -20.20
N PRO A 514 -7.45 -8.55 -19.80
CA PRO A 514 -6.46 -8.83 -18.75
C PRO A 514 -7.07 -9.20 -17.38
N MET A 515 -8.28 -8.72 -17.09
CA MET A 515 -9.04 -9.01 -15.86
C MET A 515 -9.40 -10.50 -15.69
N PHE A 516 -9.52 -11.22 -16.79
CA PHE A 516 -9.91 -12.64 -16.83
C PHE A 516 -8.87 -13.49 -17.57
N ALA A 517 -7.65 -12.98 -17.70
CA ALA A 517 -6.55 -13.65 -18.36
C ALA A 517 -5.87 -14.70 -17.47
N ALA A 518 -6.17 -14.69 -16.16
CA ALA A 518 -5.67 -15.69 -15.23
C ALA A 518 -6.15 -17.09 -15.66
N PHE A 519 -5.30 -18.11 -15.47
CA PHE A 519 -5.63 -19.53 -15.71
C PHE A 519 -5.87 -19.94 -17.18
N SER A 520 -5.28 -19.23 -18.14
CA SER A 520 -5.35 -19.58 -19.57
C SER A 520 -6.79 -19.65 -20.12
N SER A 521 -7.72 -18.87 -19.54
CA SER A 521 -9.14 -18.85 -19.91
C SER A 521 -9.36 -18.51 -21.38
N THR A 522 -10.28 -19.25 -22.02
CA THR A 522 -10.61 -19.05 -23.44
C THR A 522 -11.27 -17.69 -23.69
N VAL A 523 -11.22 -17.18 -24.93
CA VAL A 523 -11.89 -15.91 -25.31
C VAL A 523 -13.39 -15.94 -25.01
N GLU A 524 -14.04 -17.09 -25.16
CA GLU A 524 -15.47 -17.27 -24.84
C GLU A 524 -15.73 -17.15 -23.34
N GLU A 525 -14.91 -17.81 -22.53
CA GLU A 525 -14.98 -17.75 -21.07
C GLU A 525 -14.77 -16.32 -20.55
N GLN A 526 -13.76 -15.60 -21.05
CA GLN A 526 -13.52 -14.20 -20.71
C GLN A 526 -14.73 -13.30 -21.02
N ARG A 527 -15.47 -13.56 -22.11
CA ARG A 527 -16.69 -12.82 -22.45
C ARG A 527 -17.83 -13.11 -21.48
N LEU A 528 -18.01 -14.37 -21.09
CA LEU A 528 -19.04 -14.76 -20.11
C LEU A 528 -18.74 -14.13 -18.73
N MET A 529 -17.48 -14.15 -18.30
CA MET A 529 -17.03 -13.52 -17.06
C MET A 529 -17.25 -12.00 -17.06
N ALA A 530 -16.94 -11.34 -18.18
CA ALA A 530 -17.20 -9.91 -18.33
C ALA A 530 -18.70 -9.58 -18.21
N LYS A 531 -19.56 -10.38 -18.84
CA LYS A 531 -21.03 -10.21 -18.75
C LYS A 531 -21.56 -10.45 -17.34
N ALA A 532 -21.05 -11.46 -16.63
CA ALA A 532 -21.39 -11.72 -15.25
C ALA A 532 -20.94 -10.56 -14.34
N THR A 533 -19.74 -10.04 -14.54
CA THR A 533 -19.21 -8.89 -13.80
C THR A 533 -20.04 -7.63 -14.03
N GLU A 534 -20.42 -7.35 -15.28
CA GLU A 534 -21.31 -6.23 -15.62
C GLU A 534 -22.67 -6.35 -14.90
N ARG A 535 -23.24 -7.55 -14.85
CA ARG A 535 -24.49 -7.80 -14.13
C ARG A 535 -24.37 -7.50 -12.63
N LEU A 536 -23.29 -7.96 -11.97
CA LEU A 536 -23.08 -7.78 -10.53
C LEU A 536 -22.76 -6.33 -10.14
N THR A 537 -22.12 -5.59 -11.05
CA THR A 537 -21.65 -4.22 -10.82
C THR A 537 -22.61 -3.14 -11.33
N LYS A 538 -23.69 -3.53 -12.03
CA LYS A 538 -24.69 -2.60 -12.55
C LYS A 538 -25.28 -1.73 -11.43
N GLY A 539 -25.25 -0.41 -11.63
CA GLY A 539 -25.79 0.57 -10.66
C GLY A 539 -24.92 0.78 -9.42
N THR A 540 -23.66 0.31 -9.43
CA THR A 540 -22.71 0.50 -8.33
C THR A 540 -21.66 1.56 -8.67
N SER A 541 -20.73 1.84 -7.75
CA SER A 541 -19.60 2.75 -7.98
C SER A 541 -18.44 2.14 -8.77
N ALA A 542 -18.50 0.85 -9.10
CA ALA A 542 -17.44 0.16 -9.82
C ALA A 542 -17.31 0.68 -11.26
N HIS A 543 -16.09 0.72 -11.79
CA HIS A 543 -15.82 1.26 -13.12
C HIS A 543 -14.72 0.48 -13.84
N GLY A 544 -14.96 0.02 -15.08
CA GLY A 544 -14.02 -0.84 -15.81
C GLY A 544 -12.61 -0.25 -16.02
N ASN A 545 -12.51 1.07 -16.20
CA ASN A 545 -11.21 1.78 -16.30
C ASN A 545 -10.50 1.98 -14.94
N ALA A 546 -11.23 1.91 -13.83
CA ALA A 546 -10.64 1.93 -12.49
C ALA A 546 -10.09 0.55 -12.10
N GLY A 547 -10.57 -0.51 -12.76
CA GLY A 547 -10.12 -1.89 -12.55
C GLY A 547 -10.86 -2.60 -11.43
N GLU A 548 -10.41 -3.83 -11.13
CA GLU A 548 -11.04 -4.72 -10.16
C GLU A 548 -11.12 -4.13 -8.75
N ALA A 549 -10.13 -3.37 -8.32
CA ALA A 549 -10.13 -2.69 -7.02
C ALA A 549 -11.39 -1.83 -6.79
N SER A 550 -11.97 -1.23 -7.84
CA SER A 550 -13.25 -0.50 -7.70
C SER A 550 -14.44 -1.41 -7.41
N ILE A 551 -14.41 -2.65 -7.90
CA ILE A 551 -15.43 -3.68 -7.64
C ILE A 551 -15.26 -4.21 -6.20
N PHE A 552 -14.03 -4.45 -5.77
CA PHE A 552 -13.74 -4.87 -4.40
C PHE A 552 -14.12 -3.82 -3.35
N LEU A 553 -14.00 -2.52 -3.65
CA LEU A 553 -14.54 -1.45 -2.81
C LEU A 553 -16.07 -1.58 -2.65
N VAL A 554 -16.80 -1.89 -3.72
CA VAL A 554 -18.26 -2.14 -3.65
C VAL A 554 -18.56 -3.37 -2.80
N LEU A 555 -17.77 -4.44 -2.95
CA LEU A 555 -17.91 -5.65 -2.14
C LEU A 555 -17.68 -5.34 -0.65
N ALA A 556 -16.61 -4.62 -0.32
CA ALA A 556 -16.30 -4.15 1.03
C ALA A 556 -17.48 -3.37 1.62
N ASP A 557 -17.99 -2.38 0.88
CA ASP A 557 -19.13 -1.57 1.30
C ASP A 557 -20.36 -2.43 1.59
N ARG A 558 -20.66 -3.44 0.77
CA ARG A 558 -21.81 -4.33 1.03
C ARG A 558 -21.61 -5.25 2.23
N LYS A 559 -20.38 -5.71 2.48
CA LYS A 559 -20.09 -6.69 3.55
C LYS A 559 -19.96 -6.05 4.93
N LEU A 560 -19.53 -4.79 5.00
CA LEU A 560 -19.40 -4.05 6.26
C LEU A 560 -20.74 -3.76 6.93
N LYS A 561 -20.80 -4.00 8.25
CA LYS A 561 -21.87 -3.52 9.15
C LYS A 561 -21.92 -1.99 9.14
N SER A 562 -23.05 -1.43 9.61
CA SER A 562 -23.04 -0.01 10.02
C SER A 562 -21.98 0.18 11.10
N GLU A 563 -21.25 1.29 11.08
CA GLU A 563 -20.14 1.59 11.99
C GLU A 563 -18.91 0.68 11.85
N GLY A 564 -18.90 -0.24 10.88
CA GLY A 564 -17.74 -1.07 10.56
C GLY A 564 -16.58 -0.26 9.97
N ALA A 565 -15.35 -0.74 10.16
CA ALA A 565 -14.14 -0.09 9.69
C ALA A 565 -13.68 -0.65 8.34
N LEU A 566 -13.34 0.25 7.42
CA LEU A 566 -12.77 -0.06 6.12
C LEU A 566 -11.28 0.31 6.12
N GLY A 567 -10.44 -0.63 5.69
CA GLY A 567 -9.01 -0.39 5.43
C GLY A 567 -8.60 -0.98 4.09
N LEU A 568 -8.25 -0.16 3.11
CA LEU A 568 -7.88 -0.63 1.76
C LEU A 568 -6.52 -0.11 1.34
N VAL A 569 -5.72 -0.96 0.71
CA VAL A 569 -4.59 -0.53 -0.14
C VAL A 569 -5.14 -0.31 -1.55
N MET A 570 -5.02 0.88 -2.11
CA MET A 570 -5.65 1.24 -3.38
C MET A 570 -4.63 1.92 -4.31
N PRO A 571 -4.81 1.89 -5.65
CA PRO A 571 -3.98 2.67 -6.55
C PRO A 571 -4.12 4.17 -6.22
N LEU A 572 -3.03 4.95 -6.25
CA LEU A 572 -3.05 6.39 -5.98
C LEU A 572 -4.07 7.13 -6.86
N SER A 573 -4.33 6.62 -8.06
CA SER A 573 -5.35 7.13 -8.98
C SER A 573 -6.77 7.15 -8.41
N LEU A 574 -7.07 6.41 -7.32
CA LEU A 574 -8.32 6.58 -6.57
C LEU A 574 -8.52 8.03 -6.14
N MET A 575 -7.45 8.72 -5.75
CA MET A 575 -7.51 10.08 -5.22
C MET A 575 -7.90 11.09 -6.30
N SER A 576 -7.39 11.00 -7.52
CA SER A 576 -7.57 12.06 -8.54
C SER A 576 -8.03 11.59 -9.93
N GLY A 577 -8.04 10.28 -10.19
CA GLY A 577 -8.41 9.72 -11.49
C GLY A 577 -9.91 9.83 -11.79
N GLU A 578 -10.25 10.12 -13.04
CA GLU A 578 -11.64 10.29 -13.51
C GLU A 578 -12.50 9.03 -13.30
N ALA A 579 -11.94 7.85 -13.56
CA ALA A 579 -12.65 6.57 -13.43
C ALA A 579 -13.06 6.25 -11.97
N TRP A 580 -12.50 6.97 -11.00
CA TRP A 580 -12.70 6.76 -9.57
C TRP A 580 -13.70 7.73 -8.93
N GLU A 581 -14.31 8.63 -9.71
CA GLU A 581 -15.27 9.65 -9.23
C GLU A 581 -16.41 9.05 -8.41
N SER A 582 -17.05 7.99 -8.92
CA SER A 582 -18.13 7.30 -8.22
C SER A 582 -17.66 6.59 -6.95
N SER A 583 -16.40 6.14 -6.92
CA SER A 583 -15.80 5.50 -5.74
C SER A 583 -15.51 6.54 -4.64
N ARG A 584 -14.95 7.70 -5.00
CA ARG A 584 -14.79 8.84 -4.07
C ARG A 584 -16.13 9.32 -3.53
N SER A 585 -17.15 9.40 -4.40
CA SER A 585 -18.51 9.76 -4.00
C SER A 585 -19.14 8.74 -3.03
N LEU A 586 -18.87 7.45 -3.22
CA LEU A 586 -19.32 6.41 -2.27
C LEU A 586 -18.63 6.60 -0.91
N LEU A 587 -17.31 6.80 -0.90
CA LEU A 587 -16.53 7.00 0.31
C LEU A 587 -16.99 8.25 1.07
N SER A 588 -17.07 9.41 0.42
CA SER A 588 -17.48 10.66 1.08
C SER A 588 -18.91 10.64 1.58
N ARG A 589 -19.84 9.88 0.96
CA ARG A 589 -21.25 9.84 1.38
C ARG A 589 -21.56 8.79 2.45
N LYS A 590 -20.79 7.71 2.51
CA LYS A 590 -21.07 6.56 3.39
C LYS A 590 -20.02 6.31 4.47
N TYR A 591 -18.97 7.13 4.56
CA TYR A 591 -17.91 6.94 5.54
C TYR A 591 -17.58 8.26 6.25
N THR A 592 -17.26 8.16 7.54
CA THR A 592 -16.69 9.22 8.40
C THR A 592 -15.26 8.87 8.78
N ASP A 593 -14.58 9.81 9.44
CA ASP A 593 -13.22 9.63 9.97
C ASP A 593 -12.26 9.15 8.88
N ILE A 594 -12.44 9.69 7.67
CA ILE A 594 -11.68 9.29 6.49
C ILE A 594 -10.23 9.75 6.67
N VAL A 595 -9.30 8.81 6.56
CA VAL A 595 -7.87 9.07 6.52
C VAL A 595 -7.30 8.48 5.23
N LEU A 596 -6.57 9.30 4.49
CA LEU A 596 -5.90 8.93 3.24
C LEU A 596 -4.41 9.06 3.43
N ILE A 597 -3.67 7.99 3.17
CA ILE A 597 -2.22 7.97 3.31
C ILE A 597 -1.57 7.76 1.95
N SER A 598 -0.61 8.59 1.58
CA SER A 598 0.25 8.40 0.40
C SER A 598 1.72 8.56 0.79
N ILE A 599 2.62 8.18 -0.11
CA ILE A 599 4.07 8.36 0.10
C ILE A 599 4.56 9.38 -0.92
N SER A 600 5.37 10.36 -0.49
CA SER A 600 5.85 11.42 -1.37
C SER A 600 6.88 10.94 -2.39
N GLY A 601 7.66 9.90 -2.05
CA GLY A 601 8.76 9.23 -2.77
C GLY A 601 9.18 9.70 -4.18
N ALA A 602 10.50 9.73 -4.42
CA ALA A 602 11.07 10.12 -5.72
C ALA A 602 11.10 8.96 -6.72
N ASP A 603 11.39 7.73 -6.27
CA ASP A 603 11.48 6.54 -7.10
C ASP A 603 10.14 5.79 -7.12
N ASP A 604 9.82 5.14 -8.25
CA ASP A 604 8.62 4.30 -8.42
C ASP A 604 8.53 3.19 -7.35
N ARG A 605 9.66 2.67 -6.88
CA ARG A 605 9.73 1.65 -5.80
C ARG A 605 9.32 2.19 -4.43
N ASP A 606 9.42 3.49 -4.21
CA ASP A 606 9.18 4.15 -2.93
C ASP A 606 7.78 4.76 -2.84
N LEU A 607 6.91 4.54 -3.83
CA LEU A 607 5.57 5.16 -3.90
C LEU A 607 4.45 4.28 -3.35
N SER A 608 4.81 3.08 -2.90
CA SER A 608 3.88 1.97 -2.77
C SER A 608 4.03 1.29 -1.42
N PHE A 609 2.92 0.87 -0.86
CA PHE A 609 2.83 0.11 0.38
C PHE A 609 3.09 -1.39 0.13
N SER A 610 2.89 -1.84 -1.10
CA SER A 610 3.20 -3.17 -1.61
C SER A 610 4.61 -3.25 -2.20
N ALA A 611 5.17 -4.45 -2.27
CA ALA A 611 6.49 -4.67 -2.86
C ALA A 611 6.48 -4.45 -4.39
N ASP A 612 7.47 -3.70 -4.88
CA ASP A 612 7.88 -3.63 -6.29
C ASP A 612 6.75 -3.35 -7.32
N THR A 613 5.87 -2.39 -7.05
CA THR A 613 4.93 -1.87 -8.05
C THR A 613 5.54 -0.65 -8.78
N ASP A 614 5.32 -0.51 -10.09
CA ASP A 614 5.73 0.68 -10.86
C ASP A 614 4.66 1.81 -10.77
N MET A 615 3.91 1.82 -9.68
CA MET A 615 2.63 2.52 -9.56
C MET A 615 2.39 2.95 -8.12
N GLY A 616 2.23 4.25 -7.88
CA GLY A 616 1.91 4.76 -6.54
C GLY A 616 0.62 4.17 -5.96
N GLU A 617 0.61 3.98 -4.65
CA GLU A 617 -0.52 3.48 -3.88
C GLU A 617 -0.96 4.49 -2.82
N CYS A 618 -2.17 4.30 -2.29
CA CYS A 618 -2.66 4.99 -1.12
C CYS A 618 -3.35 4.01 -0.17
N LEU A 619 -3.29 4.30 1.13
CA LEU A 619 -4.12 3.64 2.12
C LEU A 619 -5.39 4.45 2.32
N VAL A 620 -6.54 3.78 2.34
CA VAL A 620 -7.85 4.37 2.60
C VAL A 620 -8.41 3.78 3.86
N ILE A 621 -8.64 4.64 4.86
CA ILE A 621 -9.26 4.27 6.12
C ILE A 621 -10.56 5.05 6.26
N GLY A 622 -11.62 4.41 6.77
CA GLY A 622 -12.86 5.10 7.09
C GLY A 622 -13.82 4.24 7.90
N ARG A 623 -14.73 4.88 8.63
CA ARG A 623 -15.78 4.22 9.40
C ARG A 623 -17.11 4.36 8.68
N LYS A 624 -17.76 3.24 8.37
CA LYS A 624 -19.02 3.24 7.63
C LYS A 624 -20.11 3.91 8.45
N SER A 625 -20.77 4.92 7.90
CA SER A 625 -21.79 5.70 8.59
C SER A 625 -22.92 6.09 7.64
N LYS A 626 -24.11 6.32 8.19
CA LYS A 626 -25.23 6.92 7.44
C LYS A 626 -24.96 8.39 7.11
N LYS A 627 -24.10 9.04 7.89
CA LYS A 627 -23.63 10.39 7.64
C LYS A 627 -22.31 10.27 6.86
N GLY A 628 -22.21 10.98 5.75
CA GLY A 628 -20.94 11.09 5.03
C GLY A 628 -19.95 12.01 5.74
N SER A 629 -18.77 12.14 5.16
CA SER A 629 -17.78 13.14 5.53
C SER A 629 -17.63 14.20 4.44
N THR A 630 -17.52 15.46 4.86
CA THR A 630 -17.15 16.58 4.00
C THR A 630 -15.67 16.91 4.07
N ARG A 631 -14.91 16.22 4.94
CA ARG A 631 -13.48 16.44 5.17
C ARG A 631 -12.75 15.12 5.41
N ALA A 632 -11.43 15.10 5.25
CA ALA A 632 -10.60 13.96 5.57
C ALA A 632 -9.22 14.41 6.08
N GLY A 633 -8.59 13.54 6.86
CA GLY A 633 -7.17 13.65 7.18
C GLY A 633 -6.33 13.08 6.04
N PHE A 634 -5.41 13.88 5.50
CA PHE A 634 -4.44 13.46 4.50
C PHE A 634 -3.08 13.34 5.17
N VAL A 635 -2.47 12.17 5.06
CA VAL A 635 -1.13 11.89 5.58
C VAL A 635 -0.21 11.59 4.41
N ILE A 636 0.91 12.29 4.34
CA ILE A 636 1.94 12.05 3.34
C ILE A 636 3.20 11.64 4.08
N LEU A 637 3.55 10.36 3.96
CA LEU A 637 4.79 9.80 4.51
C LEU A 637 5.96 10.11 3.56
N ASN A 638 7.14 10.33 4.13
CA ASN A 638 8.35 10.54 3.35
C ASN A 638 8.78 9.26 2.61
N SER A 639 8.60 8.11 3.27
CA SER A 639 8.91 6.77 2.76
C SER A 639 7.95 5.72 3.33
N ARG A 640 7.91 4.54 2.71
CA ARG A 640 7.22 3.38 3.27
C ARG A 640 7.91 2.96 4.58
N PRO A 641 7.17 2.57 5.63
CA PRO A 641 7.76 1.98 6.83
C PRO A 641 8.61 0.75 6.50
N ALA A 642 9.80 0.66 7.08
CA ALA A 642 10.74 -0.45 6.84
C ALA A 642 10.38 -1.73 7.59
N PHE A 643 9.82 -1.61 8.80
CA PHE A 643 9.57 -2.72 9.72
C PHE A 643 8.17 -2.63 10.34
N SER A 644 7.63 -3.75 10.83
CA SER A 644 6.31 -3.79 11.47
C SER A 644 6.20 -2.84 12.67
N LEU A 645 7.27 -2.70 13.47
CA LEU A 645 7.33 -1.75 14.58
C LEU A 645 7.15 -0.29 14.13
N SER A 646 7.85 0.14 13.06
CA SER A 646 7.72 1.50 12.56
C SER A 646 6.35 1.74 11.91
N GLY A 647 5.78 0.73 11.26
CA GLY A 647 4.40 0.77 10.77
C GLY A 647 3.37 0.98 11.89
N ALA A 648 3.41 0.15 12.94
CA ALA A 648 2.51 0.26 14.09
C ALA A 648 2.69 1.58 14.85
N SER A 649 3.93 2.05 15.00
CA SER A 649 4.24 3.32 15.67
C SER A 649 3.72 4.52 14.88
N ALA A 650 3.86 4.51 13.54
CA ALA A 650 3.27 5.53 12.69
C ALA A 650 1.74 5.55 12.82
N ALA A 651 1.08 4.39 12.88
CA ALA A 651 -0.36 4.31 13.10
C ALA A 651 -0.81 4.96 14.41
N GLN A 652 -0.09 4.71 15.51
CA GLN A 652 -0.36 5.31 16.81
C GLN A 652 -0.22 6.84 16.77
N GLN A 653 0.84 7.35 16.13
CA GLN A 653 1.05 8.79 15.99
C GLN A 653 -0.01 9.46 15.14
N ILE A 654 -0.36 8.87 13.99
CA ILE A 654 -1.44 9.37 13.13
C ILE A 654 -2.73 9.43 13.94
N ARG A 655 -3.11 8.35 14.65
CA ARG A 655 -4.33 8.34 15.49
C ARG A 655 -4.30 9.42 16.57
N SER A 656 -3.17 9.60 17.26
CA SER A 656 -3.01 10.65 18.28
C SER A 656 -3.21 12.04 17.68
N LEU A 657 -2.58 12.31 16.53
CA LEU A 657 -2.73 13.58 15.81
C LEU A 657 -4.17 13.84 15.36
N MET A 658 -4.84 12.83 14.79
CA MET A 658 -6.24 12.92 14.36
C MET A 658 -7.18 13.14 15.56
N GLY A 659 -6.98 12.40 16.66
CA GLY A 659 -7.82 12.48 17.86
C GLY A 659 -7.73 13.81 18.60
N ASN A 660 -6.54 14.44 18.59
CA ASN A 660 -6.31 15.73 19.25
C ASN A 660 -6.88 16.93 18.47
N LYS A 661 -7.38 16.75 17.23
CA LYS A 661 -7.95 17.81 16.36
C LYS A 661 -7.04 19.03 16.18
N ARG A 662 -5.71 18.83 16.19
CA ARG A 662 -4.69 19.89 16.01
C ARG A 662 -4.04 19.86 14.63
N LEU A 663 -4.75 19.35 13.63
CA LEU A 663 -4.26 19.35 12.27
C LEU A 663 -4.36 20.75 11.69
N ARG A 664 -3.30 21.17 11.02
CA ARG A 664 -3.37 22.30 10.11
C ARG A 664 -4.32 21.96 8.97
N CYS A 665 -5.02 22.98 8.50
CA CYS A 665 -6.00 22.87 7.43
C CYS A 665 -5.40 23.30 6.09
N LEU A 666 -5.95 22.78 5.00
CA LEU A 666 -5.58 23.22 3.64
C LEU A 666 -5.86 24.72 3.43
N GLU A 667 -6.84 25.24 4.16
CA GLU A 667 -7.29 26.63 4.10
C GLU A 667 -6.41 27.62 4.86
N ASP A 668 -5.52 27.16 5.74
CA ASP A 668 -4.73 28.00 6.68
C ASP A 668 -3.75 28.97 5.98
N GLY A 669 -3.46 28.76 4.70
CA GLY A 669 -2.40 29.44 3.97
C GLY A 669 -1.12 28.59 3.92
N PRO A 670 -0.06 29.04 3.22
CA PRO A 670 1.12 28.24 2.86
C PRO A 670 2.10 28.03 4.04
N VAL A 671 1.62 27.42 5.12
CA VAL A 671 2.35 27.18 6.38
C VAL A 671 2.92 25.76 6.52
N GLY A 672 2.59 24.87 5.58
CA GLY A 672 2.93 23.44 5.63
C GLY A 672 1.97 22.64 6.52
N GLY A 673 2.05 21.31 6.45
CA GLY A 673 1.22 20.42 7.27
C GLY A 673 1.74 20.25 8.69
N THR A 674 0.96 19.56 9.51
CA THR A 674 1.36 19.15 10.86
C THR A 674 2.38 18.01 10.74
N PRO A 675 3.60 18.14 11.29
CA PRO A 675 4.62 17.10 11.17
C PRO A 675 4.24 15.83 11.96
N LEU A 676 4.60 14.68 11.42
CA LEU A 676 4.64 13.38 12.10
C LEU A 676 6.10 13.03 12.38
N THR A 677 6.42 12.59 13.60
CA THR A 677 7.82 12.51 14.05
C THR A 677 8.16 11.25 14.84
N PHE A 678 9.21 10.54 14.47
CA PHE A 678 9.85 9.54 15.34
C PHE A 678 11.04 10.18 16.06
N GLY A 679 10.86 10.46 17.36
CA GLY A 679 11.82 11.31 18.08
C GLY A 679 11.93 12.67 17.40
N ASP A 680 13.13 13.03 16.96
CA ASP A 680 13.36 14.30 16.25
C ASP A 680 13.21 14.18 14.71
N GLU A 681 13.03 12.96 14.19
CA GLU A 681 12.94 12.70 12.76
C GLU A 681 11.52 12.91 12.24
N VAL A 682 11.33 13.82 11.27
CA VAL A 682 10.05 13.98 10.59
C VAL A 682 9.87 12.84 9.57
N ILE A 683 8.89 11.98 9.80
CA ILE A 683 8.58 10.84 8.92
C ILE A 683 7.51 11.16 7.88
N GLY A 684 6.86 12.32 8.00
CA GLY A 684 5.81 12.76 7.09
C GLY A 684 5.04 13.95 7.65
N HIS A 685 3.97 14.34 6.95
CA HIS A 685 3.09 15.42 7.37
C HIS A 685 1.62 15.04 7.22
N ALA A 686 0.78 15.60 8.07
CA ALA A 686 -0.67 15.47 8.04
C ALA A 686 -1.35 16.81 7.79
N LEU A 687 -2.49 16.79 7.10
CA LEU A 687 -3.32 17.95 6.83
C LEU A 687 -4.80 17.55 6.88
N ASP A 688 -5.64 18.40 7.46
CA ASP A 688 -7.09 18.27 7.32
C ASP A 688 -7.55 19.07 6.09
N ALA A 689 -8.42 18.49 5.26
CA ALA A 689 -8.85 19.13 4.03
C ALA A 689 -10.29 18.77 3.62
N PRO A 690 -10.96 19.67 2.89
CA PRO A 690 -12.30 19.42 2.38
C PRO A 690 -12.29 18.32 1.30
N LEU A 691 -13.34 17.51 1.29
CA LEU A 691 -13.62 16.54 0.24
C LEU A 691 -14.57 17.19 -0.77
N PRO A 692 -14.10 17.55 -1.98
CA PRO A 692 -14.96 18.14 -2.99
C PRO A 692 -16.06 17.16 -3.42
N SER A 693 -17.24 17.70 -3.75
CA SER A 693 -18.39 16.91 -4.20
C SER A 693 -18.21 16.30 -5.60
N ALA A 694 -17.28 16.87 -6.37
CA ALA A 694 -16.88 16.38 -7.69
C ALA A 694 -15.39 16.65 -7.93
N GLY A 695 -14.71 15.76 -8.66
CA GLY A 695 -13.31 15.89 -9.02
C GLY A 695 -12.35 15.15 -8.08
N GLY A 696 -11.07 15.48 -8.18
CA GLY A 696 -9.99 14.82 -7.46
C GLY A 696 -9.79 15.33 -6.03
N TRP A 697 -9.40 14.43 -5.14
CA TRP A 697 -8.78 14.71 -3.86
C TRP A 697 -7.28 14.95 -4.08
N ASN A 698 -6.93 16.20 -4.41
CA ASN A 698 -5.62 16.56 -4.99
C ASN A 698 -4.41 16.41 -4.05
N LEU A 699 -4.63 16.26 -2.74
CA LEU A 699 -3.61 16.03 -1.70
C LEU A 699 -3.02 14.62 -1.76
N SER A 700 -2.36 14.30 -2.88
CA SER A 700 -1.75 13.00 -3.14
C SER A 700 -0.29 13.18 -3.51
N ARG A 701 0.64 12.55 -2.76
CA ARG A 701 2.07 12.52 -3.08
C ARG A 701 2.68 13.95 -3.20
N ILE A 702 2.60 14.70 -2.11
CA ILE A 702 3.13 16.07 -1.99
C ILE A 702 4.03 16.13 -0.75
N ALA A 703 5.34 16.34 -0.94
CA ALA A 703 6.28 16.38 0.18
C ALA A 703 6.14 17.68 0.99
N ASP A 704 6.05 18.82 0.30
CA ASP A 704 5.89 20.13 0.90
C ASP A 704 4.44 20.62 0.79
N LEU A 705 3.68 20.43 1.87
CA LEU A 705 2.27 20.81 1.92
C LEU A 705 2.02 22.33 1.87
N SER A 706 3.05 23.17 2.00
CA SER A 706 2.89 24.61 1.74
C SER A 706 2.59 24.90 0.26
N LEU A 707 3.06 24.03 -0.64
CA LEU A 707 2.71 24.10 -2.07
C LEU A 707 1.25 23.72 -2.32
N ALA A 708 0.75 22.70 -1.64
CA ALA A 708 -0.65 22.30 -1.72
C ALA A 708 -1.57 23.41 -1.22
N GLN A 709 -1.24 24.02 -0.09
CA GLN A 709 -1.95 25.17 0.44
C GLN A 709 -1.88 26.35 -0.54
N ALA A 710 -0.71 26.73 -1.06
CA ALA A 710 -0.60 27.80 -2.06
C ALA A 710 -1.43 27.52 -3.33
N ALA A 711 -1.44 26.28 -3.81
CA ALA A 711 -2.26 25.87 -4.95
C ALA A 711 -3.77 26.00 -4.65
N TYR A 712 -4.21 25.60 -3.46
CA TYR A 712 -5.60 25.77 -3.00
C TYR A 712 -5.98 27.25 -2.87
N GLN A 713 -5.10 28.08 -2.30
CA GLN A 713 -5.33 29.52 -2.21
C GLN A 713 -5.54 30.15 -3.59
N LEU A 714 -4.77 29.69 -4.59
CA LEU A 714 -4.89 30.16 -5.95
C LEU A 714 -6.13 29.60 -6.68
N ALA A 715 -6.38 28.29 -6.57
CA ALA A 715 -7.46 27.61 -7.29
C ALA A 715 -8.84 27.95 -6.71
N ASP A 716 -9.02 27.75 -5.41
CA ASP A 716 -10.31 27.76 -4.74
C ASP A 716 -10.60 29.13 -4.09
N GLU A 717 -9.61 29.74 -3.44
CA GLU A 717 -9.75 31.06 -2.79
C GLU A 717 -9.47 32.24 -3.73
N LYS A 718 -9.08 31.97 -4.98
CA LYS A 718 -8.83 32.96 -6.05
C LYS A 718 -7.85 34.06 -5.65
N ARG A 719 -6.82 33.72 -4.87
CA ARG A 719 -5.78 34.66 -4.43
C ARG A 719 -4.39 34.06 -4.51
N ILE A 720 -3.40 34.88 -4.85
CA ILE A 720 -2.01 34.49 -4.68
C ILE A 720 -1.63 34.69 -3.22
N TRP A 721 -1.38 33.59 -2.54
CA TRP A 721 -0.76 33.55 -1.23
C TRP A 721 0.32 32.46 -1.25
N LEU A 722 1.57 32.88 -1.37
CA LEU A 722 2.73 32.01 -1.52
C LEU A 722 3.48 31.83 -0.19
N PRO A 723 4.32 30.79 -0.06
CA PRO A 723 5.20 30.64 1.10
C PRO A 723 5.99 31.94 1.36
N SER A 724 6.19 32.28 2.64
CA SER A 724 6.81 33.50 3.15
C SER A 724 6.02 34.82 3.00
N MET A 725 4.79 34.79 2.47
CA MET A 725 3.91 35.97 2.46
C MET A 725 3.02 36.02 3.70
N ASP A 726 2.78 37.22 4.20
CA ASP A 726 1.71 37.48 5.16
C ASP A 726 0.34 37.48 4.47
N LYS A 727 -0.72 37.10 5.20
CA LYS A 727 -2.08 37.06 4.65
C LYS A 727 -2.53 38.41 4.10
N SER A 728 -2.09 39.51 4.71
CA SER A 728 -2.40 40.88 4.26
C SER A 728 -1.79 41.24 2.91
N GLU A 729 -0.77 40.50 2.46
CA GLU A 729 -0.08 40.70 1.19
C GLU A 729 -0.73 39.89 0.05
N ALA A 730 -1.65 38.98 0.39
CA ALA A 730 -2.34 38.15 -0.59
C ALA A 730 -3.15 39.01 -1.57
N SER A 731 -2.99 38.71 -2.86
CA SER A 731 -3.60 39.49 -3.95
C SER A 731 -4.63 38.63 -4.70
N HIS A 732 -5.84 39.16 -4.89
CA HIS A 732 -6.89 38.47 -5.64
C HIS A 732 -6.52 38.35 -7.12
N LEU A 733 -6.81 37.19 -7.72
CA LEU A 733 -6.72 36.95 -9.15
C LEU A 733 -8.06 36.49 -9.71
N PRO A 734 -8.42 36.90 -10.94
CA PRO A 734 -9.61 36.39 -11.59
C PRO A 734 -9.35 34.94 -12.01
N MET A 735 -9.72 33.99 -11.16
CA MET A 735 -9.54 32.56 -11.38
C MET A 735 -10.87 31.90 -11.78
N THR A 736 -10.79 30.97 -12.73
CA THR A 736 -11.92 30.23 -13.30
C THR A 736 -11.50 28.82 -13.69
N THR A 737 -12.40 28.02 -14.25
CA THR A 737 -12.10 26.69 -14.80
C THR A 737 -12.01 26.71 -16.32
N VAL A 738 -11.26 25.77 -16.91
CA VAL A 738 -11.17 25.66 -18.38
C VAL A 738 -12.54 25.54 -19.03
N ALA A 739 -13.46 24.75 -18.46
CA ALA A 739 -14.80 24.56 -19.02
C ALA A 739 -15.66 25.84 -19.00
N ALA A 740 -15.39 26.79 -18.10
CA ALA A 740 -16.14 28.02 -18.01
C ALA A 740 -15.78 29.02 -19.13
N ILE A 741 -14.57 28.93 -19.68
CA ILE A 741 -14.05 29.91 -20.66
C ILE A 741 -13.70 29.31 -22.03
N GLY A 742 -13.62 27.98 -22.15
CA GLY A 742 -13.16 27.32 -23.37
C GLY A 742 -13.81 25.98 -23.67
N GLU A 743 -13.78 25.61 -24.95
CA GLU A 743 -14.24 24.31 -25.43
C GLU A 743 -13.06 23.34 -25.57
N ILE A 744 -13.15 22.20 -24.88
CA ILE A 744 -12.12 21.15 -24.94
C ILE A 744 -12.37 20.24 -26.14
N GLY A 745 -11.30 19.93 -26.87
CA GLY A 745 -11.31 19.04 -28.02
C GLY A 745 -11.79 17.60 -27.73
N PRO A 746 -12.01 16.81 -28.78
CA PRO A 746 -12.44 15.41 -28.67
C PRO A 746 -11.38 14.53 -27.99
N TYR A 747 -11.81 13.40 -27.41
CA TYR A 747 -10.86 12.40 -26.95
C TYR A 747 -10.19 11.74 -28.17
N HIS A 748 -8.92 11.36 -28.05
CA HIS A 748 -8.13 10.89 -29.20
C HIS A 748 -8.78 9.75 -30.01
N ALA A 749 -9.51 8.84 -29.36
CA ALA A 749 -10.22 7.76 -30.06
C ALA A 749 -11.44 8.26 -30.88
N ASP A 750 -11.97 9.45 -30.59
CA ASP A 750 -12.98 10.12 -31.43
C ASP A 750 -12.34 10.86 -32.62
N ILE A 751 -11.01 10.92 -32.68
CA ILE A 751 -10.25 11.44 -33.82
C ILE A 751 -9.82 10.29 -34.72
N ASN A 752 -9.17 9.26 -34.16
CA ASN A 752 -8.56 8.17 -34.95
C ASN A 752 -9.01 6.75 -34.57
N GLY A 753 -9.88 6.59 -33.58
CA GLY A 753 -10.26 5.28 -33.06
C GLY A 753 -11.21 4.53 -33.99
N ARG A 754 -11.35 3.22 -33.71
CA ARG A 754 -12.43 2.36 -34.22
C ARG A 754 -13.30 1.91 -33.06
N THR A 755 -14.54 1.56 -33.35
CA THR A 755 -15.46 0.92 -32.39
C THR A 755 -14.99 -0.51 -32.11
N SER A 756 -15.52 -1.14 -31.06
CA SER A 756 -15.21 -2.52 -30.69
C SER A 756 -15.59 -3.54 -31.77
N GLN A 757 -16.56 -3.22 -32.63
CA GLN A 757 -16.96 -4.04 -33.78
C GLN A 757 -16.24 -3.66 -35.08
N GLY A 758 -15.19 -2.85 -35.01
CA GLY A 758 -14.37 -2.46 -36.17
C GLY A 758 -14.90 -1.25 -36.98
N GLY A 759 -16.14 -0.81 -36.74
CA GLY A 759 -16.74 0.39 -37.34
C GLY A 759 -16.06 1.70 -36.91
N ILE A 760 -16.45 2.82 -37.52
CA ILE A 760 -15.77 4.11 -37.35
C ILE A 760 -16.14 4.80 -36.04
N ARG A 761 -15.13 5.07 -35.19
CA ARG A 761 -15.27 5.95 -34.02
C ARG A 761 -14.80 7.37 -34.33
N GLY A 762 -13.60 7.50 -34.90
CA GLY A 762 -13.01 8.76 -35.34
C GLY A 762 -12.81 8.84 -36.86
N PRO A 763 -12.91 10.05 -37.46
CA PRO A 763 -12.95 10.23 -38.92
C PRO A 763 -11.58 10.21 -39.60
N PHE A 764 -10.46 10.21 -38.86
CA PHE A 764 -9.12 10.35 -39.42
C PHE A 764 -8.24 9.11 -39.22
N ASP A 765 -7.35 8.85 -40.17
CA ASP A 765 -6.09 8.14 -39.93
C ASP A 765 -4.98 9.17 -39.74
N ILE A 766 -4.11 8.95 -38.76
CA ILE A 766 -3.06 9.92 -38.38
C ILE A 766 -1.72 9.49 -38.97
N ARG A 767 -1.05 10.39 -39.69
CA ARG A 767 0.29 10.15 -40.24
C ARG A 767 1.25 11.29 -39.87
N PRO A 768 2.55 11.01 -39.64
CA PRO A 768 3.54 12.07 -39.48
C PRO A 768 3.60 12.99 -40.70
N VAL A 769 3.80 14.29 -40.48
CA VAL A 769 4.03 15.25 -41.57
C VAL A 769 5.41 15.02 -42.16
N GLY A 770 5.50 14.92 -43.49
CA GLY A 770 6.77 14.76 -44.19
C GLY A 770 7.57 16.07 -44.23
N PRO A 771 8.91 16.01 -44.39
CA PRO A 771 9.70 17.21 -44.63
C PRO A 771 9.19 17.92 -45.90
N ASN A 772 8.87 19.21 -45.78
CA ASN A 772 8.32 20.07 -46.84
C ASN A 772 6.85 19.80 -47.26
N SER A 773 6.04 19.07 -46.49
CA SER A 773 4.60 18.96 -46.74
C SER A 773 3.77 19.95 -45.93
N ALA A 774 2.73 20.55 -46.55
CA ALA A 774 1.78 21.41 -45.88
C ALA A 774 0.49 20.61 -45.56
N PRO A 775 0.24 20.24 -44.29
CA PRO A 775 -0.90 19.39 -43.95
C PRO A 775 -2.23 20.12 -44.19
N THR A 776 -3.21 19.37 -44.72
CA THR A 776 -4.59 19.81 -44.93
C THR A 776 -5.33 19.89 -43.60
N TYR A 777 -5.23 18.82 -42.81
CA TYR A 777 -5.74 18.73 -41.44
C TYR A 777 -4.55 18.56 -40.49
N PRO A 778 -3.88 19.65 -40.09
CA PRO A 778 -2.78 19.55 -39.13
C PRO A 778 -3.28 18.98 -37.80
N VAL A 779 -2.52 18.07 -37.23
CA VAL A 779 -2.79 17.42 -35.95
C VAL A 779 -1.54 17.50 -35.09
N LEU A 780 -1.71 17.84 -33.81
CA LEU A 780 -0.66 17.78 -32.81
C LEU A 780 -0.86 16.55 -31.94
N TRP A 781 -0.14 15.47 -32.24
CA TRP A 781 -0.44 14.13 -31.77
C TRP A 781 0.48 13.62 -30.66
N SER A 782 1.79 13.84 -30.79
CA SER A 782 2.82 13.24 -29.93
C SER A 782 3.66 14.29 -29.20
N HIS A 783 4.37 13.84 -28.17
CA HIS A 783 5.40 14.64 -27.50
C HIS A 783 6.79 14.31 -28.04
N ASP A 784 7.61 15.34 -28.18
CA ASP A 784 9.07 15.23 -28.35
C ASP A 784 9.77 16.21 -27.40
N ALA A 785 10.22 15.71 -26.25
CA ALA A 785 10.84 16.53 -25.21
C ALA A 785 12.17 17.19 -25.63
N LYS A 786 12.83 16.72 -26.70
CA LYS A 786 14.09 17.32 -27.17
C LYS A 786 13.80 18.56 -28.01
N SER A 787 12.82 18.50 -28.90
CA SER A 787 12.48 19.59 -29.82
C SER A 787 11.42 20.56 -29.25
N GLN A 788 10.54 20.11 -28.36
CA GLN A 788 9.41 20.89 -27.83
C GLN A 788 9.78 21.59 -26.52
N ARG A 789 10.66 22.60 -26.60
CA ARG A 789 11.10 23.43 -25.46
C ARG A 789 10.58 24.86 -25.49
N THR A 790 9.84 25.25 -26.53
CA THR A 790 9.28 26.59 -26.73
C THR A 790 7.77 26.56 -26.54
N MET A 791 7.13 27.71 -26.35
CA MET A 791 5.66 27.81 -26.24
C MET A 791 4.95 27.84 -27.61
N SER A 792 5.70 27.86 -28.73
CA SER A 792 5.16 27.87 -30.10
C SER A 792 5.90 26.88 -31.02
N PHE A 793 5.17 25.96 -31.63
CA PHE A 793 5.63 24.97 -32.61
C PHE A 793 4.44 24.41 -33.41
N HIS A 794 4.73 23.77 -34.55
CA HIS A 794 3.72 23.27 -35.49
C HIS A 794 3.20 21.87 -35.12
N GLY A 795 2.05 21.48 -35.70
CA GLY A 795 1.57 20.11 -35.62
C GLY A 795 2.56 19.12 -36.25
N ASP A 796 2.74 17.97 -35.61
CA ASP A 796 3.67 16.90 -35.99
C ASP A 796 3.03 15.87 -36.95
N CYS A 797 1.70 15.89 -37.08
CA CYS A 797 0.94 14.94 -37.88
C CYS A 797 -0.09 15.60 -38.82
N GLU A 798 -0.56 14.83 -39.78
CA GLU A 798 -1.72 15.11 -40.62
C GLU A 798 -2.83 14.08 -40.38
N GLY A 799 -4.06 14.55 -40.31
CA GLY A 799 -5.26 13.72 -40.31
C GLY A 799 -5.74 13.47 -41.74
N LEU A 800 -5.70 12.22 -42.18
CA LEU A 800 -6.26 11.80 -43.47
C LEU A 800 -7.70 11.31 -43.27
N PRO A 801 -8.71 11.96 -43.87
CA PRO A 801 -10.10 11.50 -43.78
C PRO A 801 -10.23 10.05 -44.24
N ARG A 802 -10.93 9.24 -43.45
CA ARG A 802 -11.27 7.86 -43.83
C ARG A 802 -12.29 7.84 -44.95
N GLN A 803 -12.29 6.75 -45.70
CA GLN A 803 -13.36 6.42 -46.65
C GLN A 803 -14.29 5.37 -46.02
N GLY A 804 -15.59 5.63 -46.09
CA GLY A 804 -16.63 4.71 -45.62
C GLY A 804 -16.83 3.58 -46.61
N SER A 805 -17.20 2.41 -46.10
CA SER A 805 -17.49 1.24 -46.93
C SER A 805 -18.85 1.34 -47.65
N ASN A 806 -19.73 2.22 -47.20
CA ASN A 806 -21.07 2.50 -47.75
C ASN A 806 -21.49 3.96 -47.51
N SER A 807 -22.64 4.38 -48.05
CA SER A 807 -23.14 5.76 -47.97
C SER A 807 -23.38 6.24 -46.54
N ASP A 808 -23.87 5.37 -45.67
CA ASP A 808 -24.27 5.72 -44.30
C ASP A 808 -23.03 5.93 -43.42
N GLU A 809 -22.03 5.05 -43.58
CA GLU A 809 -20.73 5.18 -42.95
C GLU A 809 -20.00 6.42 -43.48
N GLN A 810 -20.06 6.70 -44.79
CA GLN A 810 -19.47 7.91 -45.37
C GLN A 810 -20.12 9.20 -44.85
N THR A 811 -21.45 9.20 -44.67
CA THR A 811 -22.19 10.30 -44.06
C THR A 811 -21.78 10.51 -42.61
N THR A 812 -21.62 9.41 -41.86
CA THR A 812 -21.14 9.43 -40.47
C THR A 812 -19.73 10.01 -40.36
N ILE A 813 -18.82 9.64 -41.27
CA ILE A 813 -17.47 10.22 -41.35
C ILE A 813 -17.55 11.73 -41.61
N HIS A 814 -18.37 12.17 -42.56
CA HIS A 814 -18.49 13.59 -42.92
C HIS A 814 -18.96 14.45 -41.75
N ASN A 815 -19.96 13.97 -41.01
CA ASN A 815 -20.46 14.65 -39.80
C ASN A 815 -19.36 14.72 -38.73
N LYS A 816 -18.71 13.59 -38.42
CA LYS A 816 -17.60 13.53 -37.45
C LYS A 816 -16.41 14.40 -37.86
N LEU A 817 -16.09 14.47 -39.15
CA LEU A 817 -15.01 15.29 -39.68
C LEU A 817 -15.29 16.77 -39.44
N THR A 818 -16.53 17.21 -39.64
CA THR A 818 -16.96 18.58 -39.35
C THR A 818 -16.80 18.89 -37.85
N ASP A 819 -17.24 17.98 -36.98
CA ASP A 819 -17.12 18.14 -35.53
C ASP A 819 -15.67 18.21 -35.05
N VAL A 820 -14.82 17.27 -35.49
CA VAL A 820 -13.40 17.26 -35.11
C VAL A 820 -12.68 18.49 -35.68
N ARG A 821 -12.97 18.90 -36.91
CA ARG A 821 -12.39 20.12 -37.50
C ARG A 821 -12.78 21.38 -36.72
N ARG A 822 -14.02 21.47 -36.24
CA ARG A 822 -14.51 22.58 -35.42
C ARG A 822 -13.75 22.70 -34.10
N SER A 823 -13.20 21.60 -33.58
CA SER A 823 -12.39 21.60 -32.36
C SER A 823 -10.96 22.15 -32.52
N ALA A 824 -10.50 22.38 -33.76
CA ALA A 824 -9.15 22.87 -34.02
C ALA A 824 -8.93 24.25 -33.37
N SER A 825 -7.82 24.39 -32.65
CA SER A 825 -7.46 25.59 -31.88
C SER A 825 -5.98 25.92 -32.08
N HIS A 826 -5.55 27.09 -31.63
CA HIS A 826 -4.13 27.37 -31.43
C HIS A 826 -3.62 26.92 -30.06
N CYS A 827 -4.46 26.76 -29.04
CA CYS A 827 -4.06 26.39 -27.69
C CYS A 827 -4.26 24.88 -27.43
N HIS A 828 -3.21 24.19 -26.97
CA HIS A 828 -3.25 22.76 -26.69
C HIS A 828 -2.65 22.44 -25.33
N PHE A 829 -3.33 21.61 -24.55
CA PHE A 829 -2.96 21.21 -23.20
C PHE A 829 -2.22 19.88 -23.18
N ASN A 830 -1.10 19.83 -22.46
CA ASN A 830 -0.28 18.64 -22.25
C ASN A 830 -1.00 17.67 -21.30
N ARG A 831 -1.60 16.61 -21.84
CA ARG A 831 -2.40 15.65 -21.06
C ARG A 831 -1.56 14.78 -20.13
N ASP A 832 -0.35 14.44 -20.55
CA ASP A 832 0.52 13.41 -19.97
C ASP A 832 1.90 13.99 -19.64
N PHE A 833 1.90 15.13 -18.93
CA PHE A 833 3.07 15.97 -18.72
C PHE A 833 4.15 15.26 -17.90
N ARG A 834 5.29 14.98 -18.54
CA ARG A 834 6.49 14.47 -17.88
C ARG A 834 7.31 15.61 -17.29
N PHE A 835 7.01 15.97 -16.06
CA PHE A 835 7.64 17.07 -15.31
C PHE A 835 9.19 16.99 -15.30
N ASN A 836 9.74 15.78 -15.27
CA ASN A 836 11.18 15.55 -15.24
C ASN A 836 11.91 15.70 -16.59
N SER A 837 11.19 15.93 -17.70
CA SER A 837 11.81 15.97 -19.04
C SER A 837 11.20 16.97 -20.01
N GLN A 838 9.95 17.36 -19.81
CA GLN A 838 9.22 18.30 -20.66
C GLN A 838 9.17 19.70 -20.03
N SER A 839 9.09 20.72 -20.88
CA SER A 839 9.15 22.13 -20.47
C SER A 839 7.79 22.84 -20.44
N THR A 840 6.80 22.40 -21.23
CA THR A 840 5.55 23.17 -21.41
C THR A 840 4.30 22.38 -21.02
N SER A 841 3.39 23.04 -20.31
CA SER A 841 2.09 22.49 -19.88
C SER A 841 0.98 22.77 -20.89
N MET A 842 1.10 23.87 -21.63
CA MET A 842 0.26 24.20 -22.78
C MET A 842 1.12 24.76 -23.90
N GLN A 843 0.60 24.64 -25.11
CA GLN A 843 1.32 24.91 -26.35
C GLN A 843 0.48 25.73 -27.32
N PHE A 844 1.13 26.66 -28.03
CA PHE A 844 0.54 27.42 -29.13
C PHE A 844 0.94 26.83 -30.50
N THR A 845 -0.01 26.66 -31.43
CA THR A 845 0.28 26.32 -32.82
C THR A 845 -0.02 27.50 -33.74
N PRO A 846 0.91 27.95 -34.63
CA PRO A 846 0.67 29.09 -35.52
C PRO A 846 -0.54 28.94 -36.45
N ARG A 847 -0.80 27.72 -36.93
CA ARG A 847 -2.03 27.35 -37.65
C ARG A 847 -2.98 26.67 -36.68
N ARG A 848 -4.30 26.87 -36.86
CA ARG A 848 -5.31 26.06 -36.14
C ARG A 848 -5.06 24.59 -36.41
N THR A 849 -4.91 23.83 -35.33
CA THR A 849 -4.48 22.43 -35.35
C THR A 849 -5.45 21.61 -34.52
N ILE A 850 -5.68 20.35 -34.88
CA ILE A 850 -6.48 19.41 -34.07
C ILE A 850 -5.58 18.84 -32.98
N GLY A 851 -5.99 18.94 -31.72
CA GLY A 851 -5.29 18.35 -30.59
C GLY A 851 -5.51 16.84 -30.53
N GLY A 852 -4.42 16.07 -30.47
CA GLY A 852 -4.41 14.62 -30.50
C GLY A 852 -4.30 13.94 -29.14
N ARG A 853 -3.54 12.84 -29.09
CA ARG A 853 -3.40 12.00 -27.89
C ARG A 853 -2.69 12.71 -26.74
N ALA A 854 -1.55 13.35 -27.04
CA ALA A 854 -0.71 14.04 -26.08
C ALA A 854 -1.22 15.45 -25.73
N TRP A 855 -1.89 16.09 -26.70
CA TRP A 855 -2.19 17.51 -26.67
C TRP A 855 -3.68 17.74 -26.90
N LEU A 856 -4.45 18.02 -25.85
CA LEU A 856 -5.89 18.30 -25.98
C LEU A 856 -6.12 19.76 -26.35
N SER A 857 -6.84 20.04 -27.44
CA SER A 857 -7.16 21.44 -27.81
C SER A 857 -8.07 22.10 -26.78
N ILE A 858 -7.84 23.39 -26.53
CA ILE A 858 -8.73 24.27 -25.75
C ILE A 858 -9.03 25.49 -26.63
N ARG A 859 -10.24 25.55 -27.19
CA ARG A 859 -10.65 26.66 -28.03
C ARG A 859 -11.24 27.79 -27.18
N LEU A 860 -10.66 28.98 -27.28
CA LEU A 860 -11.17 30.20 -26.63
C LEU A 860 -11.81 31.15 -27.65
N PRO A 861 -12.57 32.18 -27.22
CA PRO A 861 -13.27 33.10 -28.13
C PRO A 861 -12.37 33.87 -29.09
N SER A 862 -11.10 34.09 -28.76
CA SER A 862 -10.14 34.80 -29.61
C SER A 862 -8.72 34.24 -29.53
N VAL A 863 -7.94 34.41 -30.59
CA VAL A 863 -6.52 34.02 -30.62
C VAL A 863 -5.70 34.78 -29.58
N ALA A 864 -6.07 36.02 -29.26
CA ALA A 864 -5.43 36.79 -28.19
C ALA A 864 -5.58 36.11 -26.82
N MET A 865 -6.77 35.59 -26.53
CA MET A 865 -7.02 34.83 -25.30
C MET A 865 -6.29 33.48 -25.30
N GLU A 866 -6.21 32.79 -26.45
CA GLU A 866 -5.41 31.56 -26.58
C GLU A 866 -3.92 31.81 -26.31
N LYS A 867 -3.36 32.92 -26.79
CA LYS A 867 -1.98 33.34 -26.45
C LYS A 867 -1.81 33.62 -24.96
N ALA A 868 -2.73 34.38 -24.36
CA ALA A 868 -2.68 34.69 -22.93
C ALA A 868 -2.80 33.43 -22.05
N MET A 869 -3.62 32.46 -22.47
CA MET A 869 -3.78 31.17 -21.79
C MET A 869 -2.50 30.33 -21.85
N VAL A 870 -1.89 30.20 -23.03
CA VAL A 870 -0.60 29.49 -23.18
C VAL A 870 0.49 30.17 -22.36
N LEU A 871 0.50 31.50 -22.32
CA LEU A 871 1.44 32.26 -21.52
C LEU A 871 1.27 31.96 -20.02
N TRP A 872 0.05 32.07 -19.50
CA TRP A 872 -0.31 31.76 -18.11
C TRP A 872 0.12 30.34 -17.72
N ALA A 873 -0.24 29.36 -18.53
CA ALA A 873 -0.03 27.95 -18.20
C ALA A 873 1.45 27.59 -18.04
N ASN A 874 2.35 28.31 -18.71
CA ASN A 874 3.80 28.10 -18.66
C ASN A 874 4.53 28.99 -17.63
N THR A 875 3.81 29.84 -16.90
CA THR A 875 4.33 30.49 -15.68
C THR A 875 4.44 29.49 -14.54
N SER A 876 5.19 29.83 -13.48
CA SER A 876 5.24 29.03 -12.24
C SER A 876 3.88 28.85 -11.59
N PHE A 877 2.97 29.84 -11.70
CA PHE A 877 1.59 29.73 -11.19
C PHE A 877 0.77 28.70 -11.98
N GLY A 878 0.85 28.75 -13.31
CA GLY A 878 0.18 27.79 -14.18
C GLY A 878 0.68 26.36 -13.97
N LEU A 879 2.00 26.20 -13.80
CA LEU A 879 2.64 24.91 -13.52
C LEU A 879 2.29 24.37 -12.13
N LEU A 880 2.17 25.22 -11.11
CA LEU A 880 1.68 24.85 -9.78
C LEU A 880 0.26 24.25 -9.87
N LEU A 881 -0.66 24.91 -10.60
CA LEU A 881 -2.03 24.42 -10.76
C LEU A 881 -2.11 23.14 -11.59
N HIS A 882 -1.29 23.04 -12.64
CA HIS A 882 -1.19 21.80 -13.41
C HIS A 882 -0.75 20.64 -12.51
N TRP A 883 0.33 20.83 -11.74
CA TRP A 883 0.83 19.81 -10.82
C TRP A 883 -0.20 19.47 -9.73
N TRP A 884 -0.88 20.46 -9.16
CA TRP A 884 -1.92 20.29 -8.14
C TRP A 884 -3.04 19.35 -8.60
N HIS A 885 -3.59 19.61 -9.80
CA HIS A 885 -4.71 18.85 -10.35
C HIS A 885 -4.31 17.50 -11.00
N ALA A 886 -3.01 17.26 -11.22
CA ALA A 886 -2.55 16.06 -11.91
C ALA A 886 -2.63 14.79 -11.06
N ASN A 887 -3.04 13.69 -11.70
CA ASN A 887 -2.83 12.35 -11.15
C ASN A 887 -1.34 11.99 -11.23
N LYS A 888 -0.72 11.70 -10.08
CA LYS A 888 0.72 11.50 -9.87
C LYS A 888 1.09 10.02 -9.66
N GLN A 889 0.36 9.12 -10.33
CA GLN A 889 0.53 7.66 -10.25
C GLN A 889 1.97 7.17 -10.55
N GLN A 890 2.70 7.87 -11.43
CA GLN A 890 4.04 7.49 -11.88
C GLN A 890 5.07 8.55 -11.48
N SER A 891 6.34 8.16 -11.28
CA SER A 891 7.41 9.11 -10.99
C SER A 891 7.62 10.14 -12.10
N GLY A 892 7.77 11.41 -11.69
CA GLY A 892 8.06 12.54 -12.58
C GLY A 892 7.03 12.82 -13.67
N ARG A 893 5.78 12.34 -13.51
CA ARG A 893 4.72 12.48 -14.51
C ARG A 893 3.38 12.78 -13.86
N GLY A 894 2.68 13.77 -14.42
CA GLY A 894 1.29 14.08 -14.11
C GLY A 894 0.38 13.79 -15.30
N THR A 895 -0.78 13.20 -15.05
CA THR A 895 -1.82 13.04 -16.06
C THR A 895 -3.10 13.76 -15.67
N ILE A 896 -3.64 14.57 -16.57
CA ILE A 896 -4.96 15.22 -16.45
C ILE A 896 -5.75 14.83 -17.70
N GLY A 897 -6.76 13.98 -17.53
CA GLY A 897 -7.62 13.54 -18.63
C GLY A 897 -8.58 14.64 -19.11
N LYS A 898 -9.39 14.30 -20.12
CA LYS A 898 -10.33 15.26 -20.72
C LYS A 898 -11.37 15.77 -19.73
N SER A 899 -11.92 14.90 -18.89
CA SER A 899 -12.98 15.26 -17.94
C SER A 899 -12.38 16.05 -16.77
N SER A 900 -11.21 15.65 -16.26
CA SER A 900 -10.48 16.40 -15.24
C SER A 900 -10.05 17.78 -15.74
N LEU A 901 -9.68 17.91 -17.01
CA LEU A 901 -9.29 19.19 -17.61
C LEU A 901 -10.42 20.22 -17.54
N GLN A 902 -11.69 19.81 -17.59
CA GLN A 902 -12.82 20.73 -17.43
C GLN A 902 -12.77 21.51 -16.11
N ASN A 903 -12.29 20.86 -15.05
CA ASN A 903 -12.22 21.39 -13.69
C ASN A 903 -10.84 21.94 -13.34
N LEU A 904 -9.89 21.97 -14.29
CA LEU A 904 -8.59 22.60 -14.08
C LEU A 904 -8.77 24.11 -13.88
N HIS A 905 -8.32 24.62 -12.74
CA HIS A 905 -8.31 26.05 -12.49
C HIS A 905 -7.22 26.75 -13.31
N VAL A 906 -7.59 27.88 -13.90
CA VAL A 906 -6.74 28.73 -14.75
C VAL A 906 -7.07 30.20 -14.51
N LEU A 907 -6.17 31.09 -14.93
CA LEU A 907 -6.48 32.51 -15.01
C LEU A 907 -7.66 32.72 -15.98
N ASP A 908 -8.65 33.49 -15.54
CA ASP A 908 -9.74 33.94 -16.37
C ASP A 908 -9.25 35.02 -17.34
N VAL A 909 -8.72 34.55 -18.47
CA VAL A 909 -8.27 35.43 -19.56
C VAL A 909 -9.42 36.20 -20.22
N THR A 910 -10.67 35.82 -19.97
CA THR A 910 -11.86 36.56 -20.46
C THR A 910 -12.20 37.76 -19.58
N ALA A 911 -11.77 37.73 -18.31
CA ALA A 911 -11.92 38.82 -17.36
C ALA A 911 -10.76 39.85 -17.42
N LEU A 912 -9.71 39.59 -18.20
CA LEU A 912 -8.60 40.54 -18.38
C LEU A 912 -9.08 41.81 -19.10
N LYS A 913 -8.68 42.97 -18.57
CA LYS A 913 -8.93 44.25 -19.25
C LYS A 913 -8.26 44.23 -20.64
N PRO A 914 -8.81 44.94 -21.65
CA PRO A 914 -8.22 44.98 -23.00
C PRO A 914 -6.72 45.34 -23.01
N ALA A 915 -6.31 46.28 -22.15
CA ALA A 915 -4.91 46.65 -21.99
C ALA A 915 -4.04 45.52 -21.40
N GLN A 916 -4.56 44.74 -20.44
CA GLN A 916 -3.85 43.58 -19.88
C GLN A 916 -3.72 42.46 -20.92
N LEU A 917 -4.79 42.20 -21.68
CA LEU A 917 -4.77 41.21 -22.75
C LEU A 917 -3.77 41.59 -23.85
N ALA A 918 -3.72 42.87 -24.25
CA ALA A 918 -2.74 43.36 -25.22
C ALA A 918 -1.30 43.17 -24.72
N LYS A 919 -1.03 43.47 -23.44
CA LYS A 919 0.29 43.21 -22.82
C LYS A 919 0.63 41.72 -22.78
N ALA A 920 -0.33 40.86 -22.46
CA ALA A 920 -0.13 39.40 -22.49
C ALA A 920 0.21 38.91 -23.90
N VAL A 921 -0.45 39.41 -24.94
CA VAL A 921 -0.13 39.07 -26.34
C VAL A 921 1.27 39.54 -26.74
N ALA A 922 1.66 40.77 -26.35
CA ALA A 922 2.99 41.29 -26.62
C ALA A 922 4.07 40.45 -25.93
N LEU A 923 3.87 40.11 -24.65
CA LEU A 923 4.78 39.26 -23.90
C LEU A 923 4.87 37.84 -24.49
N PHE A 924 3.73 37.27 -24.89
CA PHE A 924 3.72 35.97 -25.58
C PHE A 924 4.58 35.99 -26.83
N ASN A 925 4.43 36.99 -27.70
CA ASN A 925 5.22 37.08 -28.93
C ASN A 925 6.73 37.23 -28.65
N ALA A 926 7.11 37.91 -27.56
CA ALA A 926 8.50 38.07 -27.16
C ALA A 926 9.11 36.77 -26.59
N MET A 927 8.28 35.93 -25.95
CA MET A 927 8.72 34.74 -25.23
C MET A 927 8.48 33.42 -25.99
N SER A 928 7.65 33.41 -27.03
CA SER A 928 7.12 32.17 -27.63
C SER A 928 8.19 31.26 -28.25
N GLU A 929 9.32 31.83 -28.68
CA GLU A 929 10.44 31.11 -29.30
C GLU A 929 11.60 30.86 -28.33
N GLN A 930 11.53 31.39 -27.11
CA GLN A 930 12.56 31.18 -26.09
C GLN A 930 12.48 29.75 -25.56
N GLN A 931 13.63 29.11 -25.35
CA GLN A 931 13.69 27.76 -24.83
C GLN A 931 13.54 27.77 -23.30
N LEU A 932 12.54 27.06 -22.81
CA LEU A 932 12.30 26.80 -21.40
C LEU A 932 12.98 25.50 -20.97
N LEU A 933 13.49 25.47 -19.74
CA LEU A 933 13.98 24.24 -19.13
C LEU A 933 12.82 23.33 -18.71
N PRO A 934 13.08 22.03 -18.57
CA PRO A 934 12.11 21.09 -18.04
C PRO A 934 11.57 21.52 -16.66
N PHE A 935 10.35 21.12 -16.31
CA PHE A 935 9.69 21.60 -15.09
C PHE A 935 10.48 21.29 -13.80
N HIS A 936 11.14 20.13 -13.68
CA HIS A 936 12.00 19.86 -12.50
C HIS A 936 13.18 20.84 -12.31
N GLN A 937 13.54 21.62 -13.33
CA GLN A 937 14.58 22.66 -13.29
C GLN A 937 13.99 24.07 -13.19
N ILE A 938 12.74 24.18 -12.72
CA ILE A 938 12.03 25.45 -12.67
C ILE A 938 12.76 26.51 -11.85
N ASP A 939 13.46 26.16 -10.79
CA ASP A 939 14.29 27.09 -10.02
C ASP A 939 15.46 27.67 -10.84
N ALA A 940 16.11 26.82 -11.64
CA ALA A 940 17.26 27.16 -12.46
C ALA A 940 16.92 27.79 -13.83
N ASP A 941 15.64 27.90 -14.22
CA ASP A 941 15.22 28.40 -15.55
C ASP A 941 15.19 29.95 -15.63
N PRO A 942 16.19 30.61 -16.25
CA PRO A 942 16.21 32.07 -16.32
C PRO A 942 15.12 32.64 -17.24
N ILE A 943 14.73 31.89 -18.28
CA ILE A 943 13.70 32.30 -19.23
C ILE A 943 12.34 32.26 -18.56
N ARG A 944 12.02 31.19 -17.83
CA ARG A 944 10.77 31.13 -17.06
C ARG A 944 10.75 32.17 -15.94
N ARG A 945 11.91 32.49 -15.35
CA ARG A 945 11.99 33.53 -14.30
C ARG A 945 11.57 34.89 -14.86
N ARG A 946 12.17 35.27 -15.99
CA ARG A 946 11.76 36.48 -16.72
C ARG A 946 10.29 36.43 -17.12
N LEU A 947 9.79 35.30 -17.61
CA LEU A 947 8.37 35.13 -17.93
C LEU A 947 7.48 35.42 -16.72
N ASP A 948 7.80 34.84 -15.57
CA ASP A 948 7.06 35.02 -14.33
C ASP A 948 7.05 36.48 -13.86
N GLU A 949 8.21 37.13 -13.83
CA GLU A 949 8.39 38.52 -13.43
C GLU A 949 7.63 39.48 -14.36
N ASP A 950 7.82 39.33 -15.68
CA ASP A 950 7.18 40.18 -16.69
C ASP A 950 5.65 39.95 -16.68
N PHE A 951 5.17 38.71 -16.52
CA PHE A 951 3.75 38.42 -16.46
C PHE A 951 3.10 38.98 -15.19
N ALA A 952 3.70 38.74 -14.02
CA ALA A 952 3.22 39.24 -12.74
C ALA A 952 3.16 40.78 -12.72
N ARG A 953 4.23 41.45 -13.18
CA ARG A 953 4.35 42.91 -13.16
C ARG A 953 3.51 43.57 -14.24
N THR A 954 3.65 43.15 -15.50
CA THR A 954 3.08 43.89 -16.63
C THR A 954 1.64 43.52 -16.94
N VAL A 955 1.27 42.25 -16.81
CA VAL A 955 -0.07 41.73 -17.14
C VAL A 955 -0.98 41.78 -15.92
N LEU A 956 -0.55 41.21 -14.79
CA LEU A 956 -1.39 41.09 -13.59
C LEU A 956 -1.29 42.28 -12.64
N ASN A 957 -0.24 43.11 -12.75
CA ASN A 957 0.02 44.24 -11.86
C ASN A 957 0.10 43.82 -10.38
N LEU A 958 0.80 42.71 -10.13
CA LEU A 958 1.03 42.18 -8.79
C LEU A 958 2.10 43.00 -8.04
N PRO A 959 2.06 43.00 -6.69
CA PRO A 959 3.07 43.68 -5.88
C PRO A 959 4.49 43.18 -6.15
N ASP A 960 5.44 44.11 -6.21
CA ASP A 960 6.85 43.82 -6.47
C ASP A 960 7.46 42.84 -5.46
N LEU A 961 7.00 42.88 -4.20
CA LEU A 961 7.45 41.97 -3.13
C LEU A 961 7.40 40.50 -3.56
N ILE A 962 6.40 40.09 -4.35
CA ILE A 962 6.24 38.71 -4.81
C ILE A 962 7.41 38.27 -5.70
N ILE A 963 7.97 39.21 -6.48
CA ILE A 963 8.94 38.97 -7.56
C ILE A 963 10.32 39.57 -7.29
N LEU A 964 10.60 40.04 -6.07
CA LEU A 964 11.95 40.44 -5.68
C LEU A 964 12.89 39.22 -5.65
N PRO A 965 14.20 39.41 -5.91
CA PRO A 965 15.19 38.37 -5.66
C PRO A 965 15.12 37.87 -4.21
N GLY A 966 15.08 36.56 -4.02
CA GLY A 966 14.84 35.91 -2.72
C GLY A 966 13.39 35.96 -2.23
N GLY A 967 12.47 36.49 -3.04
CA GLY A 967 11.06 36.67 -2.68
C GLY A 967 10.20 35.40 -2.78
N PRO A 968 8.89 35.52 -2.48
CA PRO A 968 7.96 34.38 -2.43
C PRO A 968 7.88 33.55 -3.70
N LEU A 969 7.98 34.17 -4.89
CA LEU A 969 7.90 33.43 -6.16
C LEU A 969 9.17 32.62 -6.45
N GLU A 970 10.35 33.12 -6.07
CA GLU A 970 11.59 32.34 -6.18
C GLU A 970 11.56 31.15 -5.22
N LEU A 971 11.10 31.35 -3.98
CA LEU A 971 10.92 30.28 -3.00
C LEU A 971 9.92 29.22 -3.49
N LEU A 972 8.80 29.63 -4.10
CA LEU A 972 7.84 28.70 -4.72
C LEU A 972 8.53 27.80 -5.76
N ARG A 973 9.35 28.39 -6.64
CA ARG A 973 10.08 27.65 -7.68
C ARG A 973 11.08 26.67 -7.09
N MET A 974 11.82 27.08 -6.05
CA MET A 974 12.75 26.20 -5.34
C MET A 974 12.04 25.03 -4.65
N LYS A 975 10.85 25.25 -4.10
CA LYS A 975 10.05 24.16 -3.50
C LYS A 975 9.53 23.21 -4.58
N LEU A 976 8.98 23.73 -5.68
CA LEU A 976 8.51 22.93 -6.82
C LEU A 976 9.63 22.09 -7.46
N SER A 977 10.84 22.62 -7.63
CA SER A 977 11.97 21.85 -8.21
C SER A 977 12.42 20.68 -7.32
N ARG A 978 12.16 20.78 -6.01
CA ARG A 978 12.50 19.77 -5.01
C ARG A 978 11.40 18.73 -4.78
N GLU A 979 10.19 18.97 -5.28
CA GLU A 979 9.10 18.01 -5.12
C GLU A 979 9.44 16.67 -5.78
N PRO A 980 9.43 15.56 -5.03
CA PRO A 980 9.77 14.25 -5.58
C PRO A 980 8.84 13.83 -6.73
N SER A 981 7.57 14.23 -6.68
CA SER A 981 6.60 13.96 -7.76
C SER A 981 6.88 14.72 -9.06
N ILE A 982 7.63 15.84 -9.01
CA ILE A 982 8.07 16.62 -10.18
C ILE A 982 9.43 16.12 -10.68
N ARG A 983 10.39 16.02 -9.77
CA ARG A 983 11.78 15.64 -10.07
C ARG A 983 11.91 14.19 -10.52
N GLY A 984 11.17 13.28 -9.88
CA GLY A 984 11.40 11.86 -10.00
C GLY A 984 12.85 11.50 -9.67
N GLN A 985 13.44 10.56 -10.42
CA GLN A 985 14.83 10.12 -10.24
C GLN A 985 15.92 11.10 -10.75
N LYS A 986 15.59 12.36 -11.07
CA LYS A 986 16.52 13.29 -11.75
C LYS A 986 17.43 14.10 -10.85
#